data_AF-X8IYD7-F1
#
_entry.id   AF-X8IYD7-F1
#
_cell.length_a   1.000
_cell.length_b   1.000
_cell.length_c   1.000
_cell.angle_alpha   90.00
_cell.angle_beta   90.00
_cell.angle_gamma   90.00
#
_symmetry.space_group_name_H-M   'P 1'
#
loop_
_entity.id
_entity.type
_entity.pdbx_description
1 polymer ?
#
loop_
_entity_poly.entity_id
_entity_poly.type
_entity_poly.pdbx_seq_one_letter_code
_entity_poly.pdbx_strand_id
1 'polypeptide(L)'
;MATISKPKPITDGLVDLHRESALHLVNRVKYTSKGSLTIPICTLYICYLIADPPGDSFIQGFDAHIMEAFPKLEQRLPKSSWARGDIIEIQGPAASGKTHLLYFWAMTCVLPYRLFVTGGDQEKKEVLVGGRNKSVIVCDCDGRWSLRRFNTIITSYLRDRLATITSEEDPPGTYGYIISPAVTNALKRVHVFRPSSTLALATTLMAIPTYHRTQMADEQVGMLMVDGVSSFHWTDRWLSEQMENTEPTGVRSGAPQPPLPPPLRSDTNPLRHVLTVILNLRRSLGMVTLLTNWGLTSLDSQLPSSTAYFRQHLRAPYPSPFEAEPRTSKLPLTHHVTVPSQGPEPFGEDVSLEDAVRDDEHEERVRNMRLRGVVRTIGKRPGEARTVVESEFECEIGDFDCLGYAHAVKEYPSPSPEESTRPDSEVDPSDAIQSSTNVACLPGSAFVPLVSFLGQDIQPNMLSLAHSHKRPLSIPKSPQLDPIQRGNMVDLIISQHARLADRASFRPFPFSLTKVVAARARSSNIILTTMYIGARIIQALLDNTNWHGYVGWIDSFHRQISETLPDTEDADMTHLADRLSALQDLSAFVPMLLNSSSGYLLLRQGVPIFLKLATKYPQVWTQDSAISISHALNPTRHEMARFVLLDIISSLVFGTVPFLNYDTTLHEDELENGMDGFLERMYSCPVIILVLLARINSARIARITNQDCPDSGDIQDIESRVMNWNPTIDYTDEPAELVARLAVQECWRQAALAYTYMGMCGVDSADERIQHLVSQVAQLASTIEAGAPLEAHLFIPCLIVGVAARKEKHRAILRRKLLASQNVDARLLKGSDFIPVLDHLWHGVAAGGDPVTWEDYVTSRYATMPIDA
;
A
#
# COMPACT_ATOMS: atom_id res chain seq x y z
N MET A 1 13.75 17.06 73.07
CA MET A 1 13.32 15.68 72.79
C MET A 1 11.80 15.66 72.76
N ALA A 2 11.18 15.21 71.67
CA ALA A 2 9.73 15.08 71.57
C ALA A 2 9.36 14.04 70.48
N THR A 3 9.03 12.82 70.90
CA THR A 3 8.53 11.75 70.02
C THR A 3 7.01 11.78 70.04
N ILE A 4 6.40 12.45 69.05
CA ILE A 4 4.95 12.59 68.95
C ILE A 4 4.34 11.39 68.22
N SER A 5 3.58 10.58 68.94
CA SER A 5 2.59 9.67 68.38
C SER A 5 1.23 10.39 68.30
N LYS A 6 0.58 10.37 67.13
CA LYS A 6 -0.85 10.72 66.95
C LYS A 6 -1.46 9.92 65.78
N PRO A 7 -2.81 9.81 65.68
CA PRO A 7 -3.44 8.61 65.15
C PRO A 7 -4.18 8.81 63.80
N LYS A 8 -4.88 7.76 63.35
CA LYS A 8 -5.80 7.77 62.20
C LYS A 8 -6.81 8.93 62.28
N PRO A 9 -7.04 9.68 61.18
CA PRO A 9 -8.33 10.30 60.90
C PRO A 9 -9.29 9.29 60.25
N ILE A 10 -10.60 9.53 60.40
CA ILE A 10 -11.67 8.91 59.61
C ILE A 10 -11.95 9.82 58.42
N THR A 11 -12.18 9.26 57.24
CA THR A 11 -12.75 9.95 56.07
C THR A 11 -13.61 8.99 55.26
N ASP A 12 -14.86 8.83 55.66
CA ASP A 12 -15.94 8.65 54.69
C ASP A 12 -16.06 9.94 53.86
N GLY A 13 -16.49 9.84 52.60
CA GLY A 13 -16.66 11.00 51.71
C GLY A 13 -15.43 11.40 50.90
N LEU A 14 -14.96 10.49 50.03
CA LEU A 14 -14.08 10.86 48.90
C LEU A 14 -14.23 9.87 47.72
N VAL A 15 -15.49 9.69 47.30
CA VAL A 15 -15.84 9.24 45.94
C VAL A 15 -15.80 10.48 45.02
N ASP A 16 -15.60 10.27 43.72
CA ASP A 16 -15.65 11.31 42.67
C ASP A 16 -14.58 12.44 42.72
N LEU A 17 -13.30 12.04 42.77
CA LEU A 17 -12.22 12.85 42.17
C LEU A 17 -11.45 12.06 41.09
N HIS A 18 -11.07 12.74 40.01
CA HIS A 18 -10.65 12.12 38.73
C HIS A 18 -9.52 11.08 38.81
N ARG A 19 -9.74 9.92 38.18
CA ARG A 19 -8.77 8.81 38.03
C ARG A 19 -7.62 9.08 37.04
N GLU A 20 -7.65 10.18 36.29
CA GLU A 20 -6.70 10.46 35.18
C GLU A 20 -5.29 10.85 35.64
N SER A 21 -5.18 11.47 36.82
CA SER A 21 -3.93 12.07 37.34
C SER A 21 -2.76 11.10 37.51
N ALA A 22 -3.02 9.80 37.62
CA ALA A 22 -1.99 8.78 37.82
C ALA A 22 -1.15 8.51 36.56
N LEU A 23 -1.76 8.50 35.36
CA LEU A 23 -1.05 8.22 34.11
C LEU A 23 -0.16 9.38 33.69
N HIS A 24 -0.62 10.62 33.92
CA HIS A 24 0.11 11.84 33.60
C HIS A 24 1.45 11.98 34.34
N LEU A 25 1.59 11.36 35.52
CA LEU A 25 2.81 11.43 36.32
C LEU A 25 3.95 10.56 35.74
N VAL A 26 3.61 9.43 35.08
CA VAL A 26 4.59 8.49 34.51
C VAL A 26 5.21 9.03 33.22
N ASN A 27 4.39 9.64 32.36
CA ASN A 27 4.84 10.13 31.04
C ASN A 27 5.74 11.39 31.10
N ARG A 28 5.92 12.02 32.27
CA ARG A 28 6.69 13.28 32.40
C ARG A 28 8.14 13.11 32.85
N VAL A 29 8.63 11.88 33.07
CA VAL A 29 9.98 11.61 33.58
C VAL A 29 10.95 11.13 32.49
N LYS A 30 11.41 12.06 31.65
CA LYS A 30 12.72 11.96 30.96
C LYS A 30 13.38 13.35 30.87
N TYR A 31 14.71 13.36 30.98
CA TYR A 31 15.60 14.53 30.82
C TYR A 31 15.48 15.68 31.83
N THR A 32 15.89 15.39 33.07
CA THR A 32 16.78 16.31 33.81
C THR A 32 18.08 15.57 34.16
N SER A 33 19.21 16.28 34.15
CA SER A 33 20.54 15.67 34.29
C SER A 33 20.99 15.51 35.74
N LYS A 34 21.68 14.41 36.05
CA LYS A 34 22.45 14.17 37.29
C LYS A 34 21.64 14.27 38.60
N GLY A 35 20.93 13.20 38.93
CA GLY A 35 20.43 12.94 40.29
C GLY A 35 20.13 11.45 40.48
N SER A 36 20.68 10.84 41.54
CA SER A 36 20.39 9.43 41.86
C SER A 36 19.13 9.35 42.74
N LEU A 37 18.06 8.74 42.23
CA LEU A 37 16.85 8.47 43.01
C LEU A 37 16.33 7.06 42.70
N THR A 38 16.71 6.09 43.53
CA THR A 38 16.38 4.68 43.33
C THR A 38 14.94 4.39 43.81
N ILE A 39 13.97 4.43 42.90
CA ILE A 39 12.59 4.03 43.20
C ILE A 39 12.52 2.49 43.34
N PRO A 40 11.97 1.93 44.44
CA PRO A 40 11.87 0.48 44.62
C PRO A 40 10.98 -0.19 43.56
N ILE A 41 11.47 -1.30 42.99
CA ILE A 41 10.76 -2.07 41.94
C ILE A 41 9.36 -2.51 42.39
N CYS A 42 9.16 -2.79 43.69
CA CYS A 42 7.86 -3.16 44.26
C CYS A 42 6.79 -2.08 44.01
N THR A 43 7.15 -0.79 44.03
CA THR A 43 6.17 0.30 43.86
C THR A 43 5.65 0.37 42.43
N LEU A 44 6.51 0.19 41.41
CA LEU A 44 6.05 0.05 40.01
C LEU A 44 5.17 -1.19 39.83
N TYR A 45 5.56 -2.31 40.42
CA TYR A 45 4.81 -3.58 40.28
C TYR A 45 3.40 -3.49 40.90
N ILE A 46 3.26 -2.78 42.01
CA ILE A 46 1.96 -2.54 42.67
C ILE A 46 1.09 -1.58 41.85
N CYS A 47 1.65 -0.48 41.32
CA CYS A 47 0.88 0.44 40.46
C CYS A 47 0.34 -0.24 39.19
N TYR A 48 1.10 -1.17 38.59
CA TYR A 48 0.69 -1.93 37.40
C TYR A 48 -0.47 -2.92 37.68
N LEU A 49 -0.71 -3.26 38.96
CA LEU A 49 -1.78 -4.16 39.41
C LEU A 49 -3.07 -3.45 39.85
N ILE A 50 -3.08 -2.12 39.89
CA ILE A 50 -4.22 -1.30 40.37
C ILE A 50 -5.03 -0.67 39.23
N ALA A 51 -4.51 -0.69 37.99
CA ALA A 51 -5.26 -0.32 36.79
C ALA A 51 -6.30 -1.40 36.43
N ASP A 52 -7.52 -0.99 36.07
CA ASP A 52 -8.67 -1.90 35.93
C ASP A 52 -8.34 -3.16 35.08
N PRO A 53 -8.76 -4.36 35.53
CA PRO A 53 -8.41 -5.62 34.87
C PRO A 53 -9.07 -5.74 33.48
N PRO A 54 -8.63 -6.69 32.64
CA PRO A 54 -9.20 -6.88 31.30
C PRO A 54 -10.65 -7.40 31.34
N GLY A 55 -11.07 -8.11 32.40
CA GLY A 55 -12.39 -8.74 32.50
C GLY A 55 -12.44 -10.11 31.81
N ASP A 56 -13.47 -10.89 32.14
CA ASP A 56 -13.61 -12.31 31.79
C ASP A 56 -13.67 -12.60 30.28
N SER A 57 -13.31 -13.81 29.86
CA SER A 57 -13.31 -14.22 28.44
C SER A 57 -14.70 -14.24 27.82
N PHE A 58 -15.75 -14.21 28.65
CA PHE A 58 -17.16 -14.36 28.28
C PHE A 58 -17.49 -15.73 27.69
N ILE A 59 -16.78 -16.77 28.14
CA ILE A 59 -17.03 -18.17 27.81
C ILE A 59 -16.91 -18.94 29.12
N GLN A 60 -18.06 -19.31 29.70
CA GLN A 60 -18.13 -19.81 31.09
C GLN A 60 -17.17 -20.98 31.38
N GLY A 61 -17.02 -21.94 30.46
CA GLY A 61 -16.07 -23.06 30.61
C GLY A 61 -14.59 -22.63 30.56
N PHE A 62 -14.26 -21.63 29.75
CA PHE A 62 -12.93 -21.04 29.65
C PHE A 62 -12.58 -20.24 30.91
N ASP A 63 -13.54 -19.48 31.43
CA ASP A 63 -13.39 -18.67 32.64
C ASP A 63 -13.26 -19.54 33.89
N ALA A 64 -14.09 -20.59 34.02
CA ALA A 64 -13.98 -21.58 35.08
C ALA A 64 -12.62 -22.29 35.07
N HIS A 65 -12.14 -22.72 33.90
CA HIS A 65 -10.84 -23.36 33.73
C HIS A 65 -9.68 -22.51 34.26
N ILE A 66 -9.63 -21.21 33.95
CA ILE A 66 -8.54 -20.35 34.41
C ILE A 66 -8.60 -20.12 35.93
N MET A 67 -9.80 -19.98 36.48
CA MET A 67 -10.00 -19.82 37.93
C MET A 67 -9.58 -21.09 38.70
N GLU A 68 -9.92 -22.29 38.20
CA GLU A 68 -9.45 -23.56 38.77
C GLU A 68 -7.93 -23.73 38.64
N ALA A 69 -7.34 -23.35 37.49
CA ALA A 69 -5.90 -23.41 37.28
C ALA A 69 -5.11 -22.47 38.21
N PHE A 70 -5.71 -21.39 38.68
CA PHE A 70 -5.11 -20.41 39.58
C PHE A 70 -6.01 -20.04 40.79
N PRO A 71 -6.13 -20.88 41.83
CA PRO A 71 -6.96 -20.60 43.03
C PRO A 71 -6.47 -19.39 43.88
N LYS A 72 -5.36 -18.75 43.50
CA LYS A 72 -4.86 -17.49 44.09
C LYS A 72 -5.10 -16.26 43.22
N LEU A 73 -5.66 -16.42 42.00
CA LEU A 73 -6.23 -15.32 41.22
C LEU A 73 -7.53 -14.85 41.89
N GLU A 74 -8.42 -15.79 42.24
CA GLU A 74 -9.67 -15.53 42.95
C GLU A 74 -9.48 -14.68 44.22
N GLN A 75 -8.41 -14.91 44.98
CA GLN A 75 -8.06 -14.15 46.19
C GLN A 75 -7.42 -12.76 45.93
N ARG A 76 -7.18 -12.37 44.67
CA ARG A 76 -6.44 -11.14 44.28
C ARG A 76 -7.13 -10.31 43.19
N LEU A 77 -7.88 -10.95 42.30
CA LEU A 77 -8.61 -10.40 41.17
C LEU A 77 -9.98 -11.10 41.05
N PRO A 78 -10.89 -10.97 42.05
CA PRO A 78 -12.17 -11.70 42.10
C PRO A 78 -13.22 -11.25 41.06
N LYS A 79 -12.80 -10.69 39.92
CA LYS A 79 -13.64 -10.06 38.87
C LYS A 79 -13.02 -10.10 37.46
N SER A 80 -12.10 -11.04 37.19
CA SER A 80 -11.42 -11.15 35.88
C SER A 80 -10.65 -12.47 35.76
N SER A 81 -11.09 -13.36 34.87
CA SER A 81 -10.33 -14.56 34.51
C SER A 81 -9.02 -14.22 33.78
N TRP A 82 -9.04 -13.23 32.89
CA TRP A 82 -7.84 -12.75 32.18
C TRP A 82 -7.00 -11.79 33.03
N ALA A 83 -5.69 -11.77 32.78
CA ALA A 83 -4.73 -10.84 33.37
C ALA A 83 -4.07 -9.93 32.32
N ARG A 84 -3.56 -8.78 32.76
CA ARG A 84 -2.86 -7.83 31.88
C ARG A 84 -1.56 -8.45 31.37
N GLY A 85 -1.40 -8.48 30.05
CA GLY A 85 -0.26 -9.09 29.39
C GLY A 85 -0.39 -10.61 29.17
N ASP A 86 -1.56 -11.23 29.25
CA ASP A 86 -1.69 -12.63 28.86
C ASP A 86 -1.37 -12.85 27.38
N ILE A 87 -0.87 -14.04 27.04
CA ILE A 87 -0.54 -14.43 25.66
C ILE A 87 -1.17 -15.80 25.43
N ILE A 88 -2.20 -15.82 24.59
CA ILE A 88 -3.03 -16.98 24.29
C ILE A 88 -2.72 -17.44 22.86
N GLU A 89 -2.28 -18.69 22.71
CA GLU A 89 -2.14 -19.33 21.40
C GLU A 89 -3.40 -20.13 21.07
N ILE A 90 -3.97 -19.93 19.88
CA ILE A 90 -5.15 -20.64 19.38
C ILE A 90 -4.72 -21.48 18.18
N GLN A 91 -4.68 -22.80 18.33
CA GLN A 91 -4.14 -23.72 17.33
C GLN A 91 -5.21 -24.68 16.80
N GLY A 92 -5.19 -24.97 15.50
CA GLY A 92 -6.16 -25.86 14.85
C GLY A 92 -6.04 -25.87 13.33
N PRO A 93 -6.72 -26.79 12.62
CA PRO A 93 -6.59 -26.97 11.17
C PRO A 93 -7.23 -25.81 10.38
N ALA A 94 -7.28 -25.92 9.04
CA ALA A 94 -8.01 -24.93 8.24
C ALA A 94 -9.51 -24.93 8.60
N ALA A 95 -10.20 -23.80 8.41
CA ALA A 95 -11.64 -23.60 8.70
C ALA A 95 -12.13 -23.86 10.14
N SER A 96 -11.26 -24.24 11.09
CA SER A 96 -11.61 -24.66 12.47
C SER A 96 -12.12 -23.54 13.42
N GLY A 97 -12.77 -22.49 12.91
CA GLY A 97 -13.38 -21.44 13.75
C GLY A 97 -12.43 -20.48 14.48
N LYS A 98 -11.10 -20.61 14.39
CA LYS A 98 -10.12 -19.73 15.10
C LYS A 98 -10.37 -18.23 14.91
N THR A 99 -10.46 -17.77 13.66
CA THR A 99 -10.79 -16.38 13.31
C THR A 99 -12.20 -15.97 13.78
N HIS A 100 -13.11 -16.93 13.95
CA HIS A 100 -14.44 -16.66 14.50
C HIS A 100 -14.41 -16.42 16.02
N LEU A 101 -13.59 -17.18 16.75
CA LEU A 101 -13.30 -16.91 18.16
C LEU A 101 -12.60 -15.55 18.35
N LEU A 102 -11.73 -15.14 17.40
CA LEU A 102 -11.21 -13.77 17.37
C LEU A 102 -12.30 -12.71 17.13
N TYR A 103 -13.25 -12.92 16.21
CA TYR A 103 -14.38 -11.98 16.04
C TYR A 103 -15.20 -11.87 17.34
N PHE A 104 -15.47 -12.96 18.05
CA PHE A 104 -16.19 -12.93 19.34
C PHE A 104 -15.43 -12.10 20.40
N TRP A 105 -14.14 -12.36 20.60
CA TRP A 105 -13.34 -11.58 21.56
C TRP A 105 -13.11 -10.13 21.11
N ALA A 106 -13.09 -9.84 19.80
CA ALA A 106 -13.05 -8.47 19.28
C ALA A 106 -14.35 -7.74 19.61
N MET A 107 -15.52 -8.38 19.39
CA MET A 107 -16.84 -7.82 19.69
C MET A 107 -16.96 -7.46 21.18
N THR A 108 -16.58 -8.35 22.08
CA THR A 108 -16.56 -8.08 23.53
C THR A 108 -15.45 -7.11 23.96
N CYS A 109 -14.55 -6.70 23.07
CA CYS A 109 -13.62 -5.59 23.28
C CYS A 109 -14.26 -4.23 22.93
N VAL A 110 -14.73 -4.09 21.68
CA VAL A 110 -15.06 -2.79 21.07
C VAL A 110 -16.45 -2.25 21.40
N LEU A 111 -17.41 -3.13 21.71
CA LEU A 111 -18.75 -2.73 22.11
C LEU A 111 -18.73 -2.00 23.47
N PRO A 112 -19.71 -1.12 23.75
CA PRO A 112 -19.88 -0.56 25.07
C PRO A 112 -20.43 -1.61 26.05
N TYR A 113 -20.24 -1.37 27.36
CA TYR A 113 -20.80 -2.22 28.41
C TYR A 113 -22.34 -2.15 28.44
N ARG A 114 -22.90 -1.01 28.03
CA ARG A 114 -24.33 -0.70 28.05
C ARG A 114 -24.74 0.16 26.85
N LEU A 115 -26.01 0.11 26.49
CA LEU A 115 -26.68 1.02 25.56
C LEU A 115 -27.94 1.60 26.21
N PHE A 116 -28.39 2.76 25.74
CA PHE A 116 -29.64 3.37 26.20
C PHE A 116 -30.68 3.32 25.08
N VAL A 117 -31.83 2.73 25.37
CA VAL A 117 -32.99 2.62 24.47
C VAL A 117 -34.07 3.58 24.97
N THR A 118 -34.70 4.33 24.07
CA THR A 118 -35.87 5.16 24.42
C THR A 118 -37.11 4.47 23.86
N GLY A 119 -38.02 4.06 24.75
CA GLY A 119 -39.29 3.43 24.36
C GLY A 119 -40.33 4.46 23.91
N GLY A 120 -41.50 3.98 23.48
CA GLY A 120 -42.63 4.84 23.07
C GLY A 120 -43.05 5.85 24.15
N ASP A 121 -43.01 5.44 25.42
CA ASP A 121 -43.36 6.26 26.59
C ASP A 121 -42.24 7.22 27.04
N GLN A 122 -41.27 7.53 26.17
CA GLN A 122 -40.10 8.39 26.41
C GLN A 122 -39.12 7.94 27.52
N GLU A 123 -39.42 6.85 28.25
CA GLU A 123 -38.54 6.32 29.28
C GLU A 123 -37.25 5.72 28.67
N LYS A 124 -36.10 6.07 29.27
CA LYS A 124 -34.78 5.56 28.87
C LYS A 124 -34.45 4.27 29.60
N LYS A 125 -34.65 3.14 28.93
CA LYS A 125 -34.28 1.81 29.44
C LYS A 125 -32.79 1.53 29.14
N GLU A 126 -32.07 1.08 30.16
CA GLU A 126 -30.65 0.75 30.05
C GLU A 126 -30.47 -0.73 29.72
N VAL A 127 -29.82 -1.01 28.59
CA VAL A 127 -29.59 -2.37 28.07
C VAL A 127 -28.14 -2.76 28.32
N LEU A 128 -27.93 -3.91 28.96
CA LEU A 128 -26.58 -4.44 29.24
C LEU A 128 -26.07 -5.22 28.01
N VAL A 129 -24.88 -4.83 27.52
CA VAL A 129 -24.31 -5.29 26.24
C VAL A 129 -22.95 -6.00 26.43
N GLY A 130 -22.30 -5.87 27.59
CA GLY A 130 -21.15 -6.68 27.98
C GLY A 130 -19.80 -6.34 27.33
N GLY A 131 -19.76 -5.39 26.39
CA GLY A 131 -18.51 -4.94 25.79
C GLY A 131 -17.63 -4.11 26.73
N ARG A 132 -16.33 -4.03 26.44
CA ARG A 132 -15.34 -3.32 27.28
C ARG A 132 -15.12 -1.85 26.92
N ASN A 133 -15.70 -1.37 25.81
CA ASN A 133 -15.48 -0.05 25.22
C ASN A 133 -13.99 0.28 24.97
N LYS A 134 -13.21 -0.72 24.54
CA LYS A 134 -11.75 -0.65 24.32
C LYS A 134 -11.40 -1.01 22.88
N SER A 135 -10.26 -0.53 22.41
CA SER A 135 -9.84 -0.73 21.03
C SER A 135 -9.03 -2.02 20.85
N VAL A 136 -9.13 -2.62 19.67
CA VAL A 136 -8.44 -3.85 19.30
C VAL A 136 -7.52 -3.59 18.11
N ILE A 137 -6.28 -4.06 18.21
CA ILE A 137 -5.34 -4.07 17.10
C ILE A 137 -5.33 -5.48 16.50
N VAL A 138 -5.50 -5.58 15.18
CA VAL A 138 -5.52 -6.86 14.45
C VAL A 138 -4.41 -6.85 13.41
N CYS A 139 -3.44 -7.76 13.53
CA CYS A 139 -2.49 -8.09 12.49
C CYS A 139 -3.03 -9.27 11.68
N ASP A 140 -3.63 -8.96 10.53
CA ASP A 140 -4.25 -9.87 9.57
C ASP A 140 -3.18 -10.39 8.61
N CYS A 141 -2.61 -11.57 8.90
CA CYS A 141 -1.41 -12.09 8.24
C CYS A 141 -1.70 -13.06 7.09
N ASP A 142 -2.96 -13.48 6.90
CA ASP A 142 -3.41 -14.26 5.73
C ASP A 142 -4.47 -13.54 4.87
N GLY A 143 -4.84 -12.31 5.24
CA GLY A 143 -5.78 -11.47 4.51
C GLY A 143 -7.25 -11.82 4.73
N ARG A 144 -7.58 -12.70 5.70
CA ARG A 144 -8.94 -13.22 5.90
C ARG A 144 -9.79 -12.44 6.91
N TRP A 145 -9.23 -11.39 7.55
CA TRP A 145 -10.00 -10.54 8.46
C TRP A 145 -10.99 -9.63 7.70
N SER A 146 -12.27 -10.01 7.74
CA SER A 146 -13.37 -9.33 7.07
C SER A 146 -14.17 -8.44 8.03
N LEU A 147 -13.98 -7.13 7.91
CA LEU A 147 -14.79 -6.13 8.62
C LEU A 147 -16.28 -6.20 8.23
N ARG A 148 -16.62 -6.72 7.04
CA ARG A 148 -18.03 -7.00 6.67
C ARG A 148 -18.62 -8.11 7.55
N ARG A 149 -17.91 -9.24 7.71
CA ARG A 149 -18.34 -10.34 8.60
C ARG A 149 -18.41 -9.88 10.06
N PHE A 150 -17.44 -9.07 10.51
CA PHE A 150 -17.44 -8.54 11.87
C PHE A 150 -18.63 -7.59 12.12
N ASN A 151 -18.98 -6.73 11.16
CA ASN A 151 -20.18 -5.90 11.20
C ASN A 151 -21.46 -6.77 11.30
N THR A 152 -21.58 -7.83 10.49
CA THR A 152 -22.71 -8.77 10.56
C THR A 152 -22.84 -9.41 11.95
N ILE A 153 -21.73 -9.87 12.54
CA ILE A 153 -21.70 -10.49 13.88
C ILE A 153 -22.19 -9.49 14.95
N ILE A 154 -21.64 -8.28 14.98
CA ILE A 154 -22.08 -7.24 15.93
C ILE A 154 -23.56 -6.87 15.71
N THR A 155 -23.98 -6.76 14.44
CA THR A 155 -25.35 -6.35 14.08
C THR A 155 -26.40 -7.39 14.45
N SER A 156 -26.10 -8.69 14.34
CA SER A 156 -26.99 -9.73 14.88
C SER A 156 -26.99 -9.65 16.40
N TYR A 157 -25.82 -9.79 17.03
CA TYR A 157 -25.68 -9.77 18.49
C TYR A 157 -26.44 -8.60 19.15
N LEU A 158 -26.34 -7.38 18.62
CA LEU A 158 -27.08 -6.23 19.14
C LEU A 158 -28.59 -6.28 18.87
N ARG A 159 -29.05 -6.84 17.76
CA ARG A 159 -30.48 -7.06 17.50
C ARG A 159 -31.06 -8.07 18.49
N ASP A 160 -30.38 -9.20 18.62
CA ASP A 160 -30.83 -10.37 19.38
C ASP A 160 -30.87 -10.02 20.89
N ARG A 161 -29.90 -9.20 21.35
CA ARG A 161 -29.85 -8.63 22.71
C ARG A 161 -30.78 -7.46 22.99
N LEU A 162 -31.40 -6.87 21.96
CA LEU A 162 -32.46 -5.88 22.13
C LEU A 162 -33.83 -6.58 22.18
N ALA A 163 -34.03 -7.62 21.37
CA ALA A 163 -35.27 -8.42 21.34
C ALA A 163 -35.63 -9.07 22.68
N THR A 164 -34.65 -9.45 23.51
CA THR A 164 -34.89 -10.05 24.84
C THR A 164 -35.40 -9.08 25.90
N ILE A 165 -35.53 -7.78 25.59
CA ILE A 165 -35.94 -6.72 26.54
C ILE A 165 -37.26 -6.05 26.11
N THR A 166 -37.83 -6.48 24.98
CA THR A 166 -38.99 -5.87 24.32
C THR A 166 -40.22 -6.75 24.39
N SER A 167 -41.41 -6.14 24.50
CA SER A 167 -42.68 -6.85 24.34
C SER A 167 -42.92 -7.20 22.86
N GLU A 168 -43.68 -8.26 22.60
CA GLU A 168 -43.89 -8.87 21.27
C GLU A 168 -44.63 -7.96 20.25
N GLU A 169 -45.03 -6.75 20.64
CA GLU A 169 -45.79 -5.81 19.81
C GLU A 169 -44.91 -4.82 19.00
N ASP A 170 -43.60 -4.73 19.29
CA ASP A 170 -42.68 -3.78 18.64
C ASP A 170 -42.19 -4.34 17.27
N PRO A 171 -42.38 -3.63 16.14
CA PRO A 171 -42.15 -4.20 14.80
C PRO A 171 -40.67 -4.44 14.46
N PRO A 172 -40.36 -5.45 13.61
CA PRO A 172 -38.98 -5.83 13.26
C PRO A 172 -38.27 -4.74 12.45
N GLY A 173 -37.62 -3.83 13.16
CA GLY A 173 -36.89 -2.69 12.60
C GLY A 173 -36.70 -1.52 13.58
N THR A 174 -37.52 -1.42 14.64
CA THR A 174 -37.59 -0.27 15.56
C THR A 174 -36.21 0.27 15.99
N TYR A 175 -35.26 -0.59 16.39
CA TYR A 175 -33.98 -0.15 16.97
C TYR A 175 -32.83 0.06 15.98
N GLY A 176 -33.10 0.08 14.67
CA GLY A 176 -32.06 0.34 13.65
C GLY A 176 -31.27 1.63 13.88
N TYR A 177 -31.92 2.66 14.46
CA TYR A 177 -31.30 3.94 14.83
C TYR A 177 -30.33 3.86 16.03
N ILE A 178 -30.38 2.77 16.82
CA ILE A 178 -29.45 2.52 17.94
C ILE A 178 -28.31 1.59 17.49
N ILE A 179 -28.66 0.52 16.75
CA ILE A 179 -27.70 -0.49 16.30
C ILE A 179 -26.68 0.14 15.34
N SER A 180 -27.11 0.95 14.36
CA SER A 180 -26.20 1.56 13.37
C SER A 180 -25.10 2.43 14.00
N PRO A 181 -25.40 3.40 14.90
CA PRO A 181 -24.36 4.14 15.63
C PRO A 181 -23.48 3.27 16.54
N ALA A 182 -24.06 2.25 17.22
CA ALA A 182 -23.30 1.35 18.08
C ALA A 182 -22.29 0.51 17.28
N VAL A 183 -22.71 -0.09 16.18
CA VAL A 183 -21.84 -0.81 15.21
C VAL A 183 -20.79 0.13 14.64
N THR A 184 -21.17 1.34 14.21
CA THR A 184 -20.24 2.32 13.63
C THR A 184 -19.14 2.71 14.61
N ASN A 185 -19.48 2.92 15.89
CA ASN A 185 -18.50 3.28 16.93
C ASN A 185 -17.68 2.07 17.42
N ALA A 186 -18.22 0.85 17.33
CA ALA A 186 -17.46 -0.38 17.54
C ALA A 186 -16.42 -0.60 16.43
N LEU A 187 -16.79 -0.41 15.16
CA LEU A 187 -15.89 -0.59 14.02
C LEU A 187 -14.74 0.42 13.97
N LYS A 188 -14.96 1.67 14.42
CA LYS A 188 -13.89 2.69 14.53
C LYS A 188 -12.71 2.26 15.42
N ARG A 189 -12.96 1.37 16.38
CA ARG A 189 -12.00 0.88 17.38
C ARG A 189 -11.25 -0.39 16.94
N VAL A 190 -11.39 -0.78 15.68
CA VAL A 190 -10.71 -1.95 15.08
C VAL A 190 -9.60 -1.47 14.16
N HIS A 191 -8.36 -1.59 14.61
CA HIS A 191 -7.19 -1.13 13.86
C HIS A 191 -6.53 -2.32 13.18
N VAL A 192 -6.90 -2.55 11.91
CA VAL A 192 -6.40 -3.67 11.11
C VAL A 192 -5.13 -3.27 10.37
N PHE A 193 -4.08 -4.08 10.52
CA PHE A 193 -2.82 -3.99 9.79
C PHE A 193 -2.59 -5.30 9.02
N ARG A 194 -2.11 -5.20 7.77
CA ARG A 194 -1.80 -6.35 6.91
C ARG A 194 -0.30 -6.45 6.64
N PRO A 195 0.49 -7.08 7.53
CA PRO A 195 1.88 -7.38 7.24
C PRO A 195 1.97 -8.47 6.18
N SER A 196 3.00 -8.41 5.34
CA SER A 196 3.20 -9.34 4.21
C SER A 196 4.36 -10.32 4.39
N SER A 197 5.09 -10.19 5.49
CA SER A 197 6.18 -11.09 5.89
C SER A 197 6.37 -11.04 7.40
N THR A 198 7.09 -12.00 7.95
CA THR A 198 7.43 -12.03 9.38
C THR A 198 8.20 -10.79 9.83
N LEU A 199 9.05 -10.22 8.96
CA LEU A 199 9.76 -8.97 9.26
C LEU A 199 8.83 -7.75 9.17
N ALA A 200 7.90 -7.72 8.20
CA ALA A 200 6.87 -6.68 8.15
C ALA A 200 5.99 -6.70 9.41
N LEU A 201 5.56 -7.88 9.87
CA LEU A 201 4.82 -8.06 11.12
C LEU A 201 5.62 -7.52 12.32
N ALA A 202 6.91 -7.84 12.42
CA ALA A 202 7.76 -7.30 13.49
C ALA A 202 7.82 -5.76 13.46
N THR A 203 7.96 -5.16 12.28
CA THR A 203 8.01 -3.70 12.09
C THR A 203 6.66 -3.03 12.39
N THR A 204 5.53 -3.60 11.94
CA THR A 204 4.18 -3.17 12.31
C THR A 204 4.00 -3.16 13.82
N LEU A 205 4.37 -4.24 14.50
CA LEU A 205 4.29 -4.34 15.96
C LEU A 205 5.22 -3.34 16.67
N MET A 206 6.38 -2.98 16.09
CA MET A 206 7.25 -1.92 16.63
C MET A 206 6.65 -0.52 16.44
N ALA A 207 5.85 -0.30 15.41
CA ALA A 207 5.17 0.96 15.15
C ALA A 207 3.95 1.20 16.07
N ILE A 208 3.31 0.14 16.58
CA ILE A 208 2.09 0.22 17.43
C ILE A 208 2.16 1.29 18.53
N PRO A 209 3.23 1.42 19.35
CA PRO A 209 3.25 2.43 20.41
C PRO A 209 3.25 3.87 19.89
N THR A 210 3.72 4.12 18.66
CA THR A 210 3.71 5.43 18.01
C THR A 210 2.42 5.66 17.24
N TYR A 211 1.84 4.62 16.61
CA TYR A 211 0.48 4.68 16.07
C TYR A 211 -0.54 5.00 17.16
N HIS A 212 -0.48 4.31 18.30
CA HIS A 212 -1.33 4.58 19.47
C HIS A 212 -1.24 6.04 19.92
N ARG A 213 -0.01 6.56 20.12
CA ARG A 213 0.24 7.97 20.50
C ARG A 213 -0.17 9.03 19.47
N THR A 214 -0.50 8.67 18.23
CA THR A 214 -0.78 9.65 17.14
C THR A 214 -2.14 9.50 16.48
N GLN A 215 -2.73 8.31 16.51
CA GLN A 215 -4.02 7.98 15.88
C GLN A 215 -5.05 7.43 16.87
N MET A 216 -4.66 7.12 18.10
CA MET A 216 -5.52 6.53 19.14
C MET A 216 -5.29 7.17 20.52
N ALA A 217 -4.90 8.46 20.56
CA ALA A 217 -4.35 9.10 21.76
C ALA A 217 -5.28 9.03 22.98
N ASP A 218 -6.59 9.14 22.75
CA ASP A 218 -7.64 9.11 23.78
C ASP A 218 -8.22 7.69 24.01
N GLU A 219 -7.74 6.67 23.29
CA GLU A 219 -8.29 5.31 23.33
C GLU A 219 -7.43 4.34 24.16
N GLN A 220 -8.10 3.46 24.92
CA GLN A 220 -7.43 2.36 25.61
C GLN A 220 -7.46 1.10 24.75
N VAL A 221 -6.29 0.61 24.34
CA VAL A 221 -6.19 -0.67 23.62
C VAL A 221 -6.34 -1.83 24.62
N GLY A 222 -7.32 -2.70 24.39
CA GLY A 222 -7.60 -3.87 25.23
C GLY A 222 -6.87 -5.13 24.77
N MET A 223 -6.83 -5.37 23.45
CA MET A 223 -6.36 -6.62 22.86
C MET A 223 -5.47 -6.38 21.63
N LEU A 224 -4.46 -7.25 21.47
CA LEU A 224 -3.68 -7.43 20.24
C LEU A 224 -4.03 -8.81 19.68
N MET A 225 -4.45 -8.87 18.43
CA MET A 225 -4.68 -10.11 17.69
C MET A 225 -3.64 -10.24 16.58
N VAL A 226 -3.06 -11.43 16.43
CA VAL A 226 -2.27 -11.80 15.26
C VAL A 226 -2.96 -13.04 14.66
N ASP A 227 -3.76 -12.82 13.63
CA ASP A 227 -4.42 -13.91 12.91
C ASP A 227 -3.46 -14.41 11.82
N GLY A 228 -3.00 -15.65 11.93
CA GLY A 228 -2.00 -16.24 11.05
C GLY A 228 -0.55 -15.98 11.47
N VAL A 229 -0.18 -16.22 12.74
CA VAL A 229 1.23 -16.09 13.19
C VAL A 229 2.18 -17.03 12.43
N SER A 230 1.62 -18.06 11.79
CA SER A 230 2.30 -19.04 10.94
C SER A 230 2.18 -18.79 9.43
N SER A 231 1.47 -17.76 8.96
CA SER A 231 1.15 -17.59 7.53
C SER A 231 2.38 -17.50 6.62
N PHE A 232 3.45 -16.88 7.10
CA PHE A 232 4.71 -16.72 6.35
C PHE A 232 5.65 -17.92 6.46
N HIS A 233 5.27 -18.99 7.18
CA HIS A 233 6.16 -20.11 7.51
C HIS A 233 6.87 -20.72 6.30
N TRP A 234 6.13 -20.97 5.22
CA TRP A 234 6.69 -21.59 4.02
C TRP A 234 7.65 -20.66 3.28
N THR A 235 7.40 -19.34 3.29
CA THR A 235 8.30 -18.32 2.72
C THR A 235 9.57 -18.18 3.54
N ASP A 236 9.46 -18.02 4.87
CA ASP A 236 10.59 -17.95 5.80
C ASP A 236 11.45 -19.23 5.72
N ARG A 237 10.80 -20.39 5.59
CA ARG A 237 11.46 -21.69 5.43
C ARG A 237 12.19 -21.81 4.09
N TRP A 238 11.55 -21.46 2.98
CA TRP A 238 12.18 -21.51 1.65
C TRP A 238 13.39 -20.58 1.57
N LEU A 239 13.28 -19.35 2.09
CA LEU A 239 14.42 -18.43 2.18
C LEU A 239 15.56 -19.02 3.02
N SER A 240 15.26 -19.67 4.15
CA SER A 240 16.27 -20.35 4.97
C SER A 240 16.96 -21.49 4.20
N GLU A 241 16.20 -22.35 3.52
CA GLU A 241 16.71 -23.51 2.79
C GLU A 241 17.53 -23.10 1.54
N GLN A 242 17.17 -22.01 0.86
CA GLN A 242 17.98 -21.43 -0.22
C GLN A 242 19.34 -20.92 0.27
N MET A 243 19.39 -20.27 1.44
CA MET A 243 20.64 -19.81 2.05
C MET A 243 21.51 -20.97 2.54
N GLU A 244 20.91 -21.99 3.17
CA GLU A 244 21.59 -23.21 3.62
C GLU A 244 22.23 -23.97 2.42
N ASN A 245 21.57 -24.01 1.25
CA ASN A 245 22.10 -24.62 0.03
C ASN A 245 23.24 -23.84 -0.66
N THR A 246 23.60 -22.65 -0.18
CA THR A 246 24.64 -21.80 -0.80
C THR A 246 26.06 -22.09 -0.28
N GLU A 247 26.24 -22.92 0.77
CA GLU A 247 27.58 -23.35 1.19
C GLU A 247 28.16 -24.47 0.26
N PRO A 248 29.29 -24.24 -0.43
CA PRO A 248 29.75 -25.13 -1.49
C PRO A 248 30.48 -26.38 -0.97
N THR A 249 29.84 -27.54 -1.13
CA THR A 249 30.41 -28.85 -0.79
C THR A 249 31.35 -29.40 -1.89
N GLY A 250 32.57 -28.88 -2.01
CA GLY A 250 33.69 -29.71 -2.51
C GLY A 250 34.85 -29.07 -3.28
N VAL A 251 36.06 -29.53 -2.89
CA VAL A 251 37.27 -29.73 -3.72
C VAL A 251 38.09 -28.50 -4.20
N ARG A 252 39.05 -28.11 -3.35
CA ARG A 252 40.48 -27.84 -3.65
C ARG A 252 40.84 -27.14 -4.99
N SER A 253 41.38 -25.91 -4.91
CA SER A 253 42.85 -25.66 -4.90
C SER A 253 43.23 -24.23 -5.34
N GLY A 254 44.15 -23.56 -4.64
CA GLY A 254 45.14 -22.71 -5.32
C GLY A 254 45.04 -21.18 -5.31
N ALA A 255 44.34 -20.51 -4.36
CA ALA A 255 44.50 -19.06 -4.17
C ALA A 255 44.28 -18.63 -2.69
N PRO A 256 45.03 -17.64 -2.17
CA PRO A 256 44.78 -17.06 -0.86
C PRO A 256 43.67 -16.00 -0.94
N GLN A 257 42.42 -16.42 -0.75
CA GLN A 257 41.29 -15.48 -0.60
C GLN A 257 41.33 -14.76 0.77
N PRO A 258 40.78 -13.54 0.88
CA PRO A 258 40.55 -12.89 2.16
C PRO A 258 39.59 -13.72 3.04
N PRO A 259 39.58 -13.52 4.37
CA PRO A 259 38.78 -14.34 5.28
C PRO A 259 37.28 -14.21 4.98
N LEU A 260 36.65 -15.37 4.72
CA LEU A 260 35.19 -15.50 4.62
C LEU A 260 34.51 -14.96 5.89
N PRO A 261 33.32 -14.33 5.77
CA PRO A 261 32.48 -14.06 6.92
C PRO A 261 32.20 -15.35 7.72
N PRO A 262 32.10 -15.28 9.05
CA PRO A 262 31.78 -16.47 9.85
C PRO A 262 30.37 -16.98 9.52
N PRO A 263 30.14 -18.31 9.51
CA PRO A 263 28.84 -18.88 9.18
C PRO A 263 27.74 -18.36 10.10
N LEU A 264 26.58 -18.07 9.51
CA LEU A 264 25.46 -17.44 10.19
C LEU A 264 24.96 -18.31 11.33
N ARG A 265 25.05 -17.76 12.55
CA ARG A 265 24.60 -18.42 13.78
C ARG A 265 23.07 -18.52 13.84
N SER A 266 22.55 -19.28 14.80
CA SER A 266 21.14 -19.51 15.09
C SER A 266 20.32 -18.28 15.55
N ASP A 267 20.76 -17.08 15.16
CA ASP A 267 20.08 -15.80 15.34
C ASP A 267 19.15 -15.45 14.16
N THR A 268 19.18 -16.20 13.05
CA THR A 268 18.55 -15.89 11.75
C THR A 268 17.03 -16.01 11.66
N ASN A 269 16.32 -16.64 12.61
CA ASN A 269 14.87 -16.83 12.49
C ASN A 269 14.10 -15.50 12.66
N PRO A 270 13.39 -14.98 11.64
CA PRO A 270 12.73 -13.68 11.71
C PRO A 270 11.61 -13.61 12.76
N LEU A 271 10.97 -14.74 13.12
CA LEU A 271 9.95 -14.79 14.18
C LEU A 271 10.50 -14.34 15.54
N ARG A 272 11.82 -14.43 15.75
CA ARG A 272 12.48 -13.91 16.95
C ARG A 272 12.25 -12.41 17.14
N HIS A 273 12.15 -11.64 16.06
CA HIS A 273 11.83 -10.21 16.14
C HIS A 273 10.36 -10.03 16.56
N VAL A 274 9.41 -10.69 15.90
CA VAL A 274 7.98 -10.70 16.26
C VAL A 274 7.77 -11.00 17.74
N LEU A 275 8.33 -12.12 18.24
CA LEU A 275 8.19 -12.52 19.64
C LEU A 275 8.86 -11.53 20.61
N THR A 276 10.01 -10.96 20.24
CA THR A 276 10.69 -9.94 21.07
C THR A 276 9.86 -8.66 21.18
N VAL A 277 9.18 -8.26 20.11
CA VAL A 277 8.34 -7.05 20.07
C VAL A 277 7.03 -7.29 20.84
N ILE A 278 6.37 -8.44 20.68
CA ILE A 278 5.22 -8.84 21.51
C ILE A 278 5.59 -8.79 23.01
N LEU A 279 6.75 -9.32 23.40
CA LEU A 279 7.24 -9.26 24.78
C LEU A 279 7.48 -7.83 25.30
N ASN A 280 7.74 -6.87 24.41
CA ASN A 280 7.90 -5.47 24.78
C ASN A 280 6.53 -4.75 24.87
N LEU A 281 5.62 -4.99 23.92
CA LEU A 281 4.23 -4.50 23.96
C LEU A 281 3.50 -5.00 25.23
N ARG A 282 3.69 -6.28 25.58
CA ARG A 282 3.21 -6.91 26.83
C ARG A 282 3.62 -6.12 28.08
N ARG A 283 4.85 -5.59 28.11
CA ARG A 283 5.43 -4.86 29.25
C ARG A 283 5.06 -3.38 29.26
N SER A 284 4.83 -2.76 28.10
CA SER A 284 4.53 -1.33 28.00
C SER A 284 3.03 -1.03 28.10
N LEU A 285 2.20 -1.76 27.36
CA LEU A 285 0.76 -1.51 27.25
C LEU A 285 -0.11 -2.48 28.08
N GLY A 286 0.43 -3.64 28.49
CA GLY A 286 -0.28 -4.60 29.34
C GLY A 286 -1.52 -5.24 28.68
N MET A 287 -1.57 -5.24 27.35
CA MET A 287 -2.67 -5.78 26.54
C MET A 287 -2.72 -7.31 26.59
N VAL A 288 -3.91 -7.89 26.44
CA VAL A 288 -4.05 -9.33 26.16
C VAL A 288 -3.67 -9.59 24.70
N THR A 289 -2.82 -10.59 24.45
CA THR A 289 -2.36 -10.96 23.11
C THR A 289 -2.95 -12.31 22.71
N LEU A 290 -3.57 -12.35 21.53
CA LEU A 290 -4.19 -13.53 20.93
C LEU A 290 -3.44 -13.86 19.64
N LEU A 291 -2.92 -15.09 19.52
CA LEU A 291 -2.13 -15.55 18.37
C LEU A 291 -2.82 -16.77 17.76
N THR A 292 -3.24 -16.75 16.50
CA THR A 292 -3.71 -17.99 15.83
C THR A 292 -2.57 -18.67 15.08
N ASN A 293 -2.50 -19.99 15.20
CA ASN A 293 -1.47 -20.83 14.61
C ASN A 293 -2.11 -22.03 13.87
N TRP A 294 -1.50 -22.48 12.77
CA TRP A 294 -2.05 -23.54 11.93
C TRP A 294 -1.62 -24.94 12.44
N GLY A 295 -2.61 -25.79 12.70
CA GLY A 295 -2.42 -27.20 13.04
C GLY A 295 -2.12 -28.04 11.80
N LEU A 296 -0.87 -28.04 11.33
CA LEU A 296 -0.44 -28.75 10.12
C LEU A 296 -0.35 -30.28 10.28
N THR A 297 -0.12 -30.80 11.48
CA THR A 297 0.12 -32.24 11.71
C THR A 297 -0.33 -32.63 13.10
N SER A 298 -1.27 -33.58 13.21
CA SER A 298 -1.70 -34.15 14.49
C SER A 298 -0.52 -34.82 15.21
N LEU A 299 -0.55 -34.83 16.55
CA LEU A 299 0.36 -35.63 17.36
C LEU A 299 -0.02 -37.12 17.29
N ASP A 300 -1.29 -37.41 17.55
CA ASP A 300 -1.88 -38.75 17.51
C ASP A 300 -2.30 -39.08 16.07
N SER A 301 -1.79 -40.21 15.57
CA SER A 301 -2.19 -40.81 14.29
C SER A 301 -2.78 -42.22 14.45
N GLN A 302 -3.07 -42.63 15.69
CA GLN A 302 -3.68 -43.92 16.02
C GLN A 302 -4.68 -43.76 17.17
N LEU A 303 -5.91 -44.24 16.94
CA LEU A 303 -7.09 -44.21 17.84
C LEU A 303 -7.71 -42.81 18.08
N PRO A 304 -9.04 -42.74 18.32
CA PRO A 304 -9.75 -41.47 18.47
C PRO A 304 -9.69 -40.94 19.92
N SER A 305 -8.66 -40.17 20.23
CA SER A 305 -8.73 -39.16 21.29
C SER A 305 -9.67 -38.01 20.84
N SER A 306 -10.48 -37.44 21.74
CA SER A 306 -11.34 -36.28 21.41
C SER A 306 -10.54 -34.99 21.13
N THR A 307 -9.25 -35.01 21.43
CA THR A 307 -8.38 -33.85 21.62
C THR A 307 -7.11 -33.94 20.76
N ALA A 308 -7.28 -33.89 19.42
CA ALA A 308 -6.18 -33.92 18.47
C ALA A 308 -5.25 -32.69 18.61
N TYR A 309 -4.19 -32.83 19.42
CA TYR A 309 -3.10 -31.86 19.55
C TYR A 309 -2.23 -31.80 18.28
N PHE A 310 -1.54 -30.68 18.06
CA PHE A 310 -0.76 -30.44 16.83
C PHE A 310 0.74 -30.22 17.09
N ARG A 311 1.59 -30.72 16.19
CA ARG A 311 3.05 -30.51 16.21
C ARG A 311 3.39 -29.05 15.88
N GLN A 312 4.46 -28.52 16.49
CA GLN A 312 4.85 -27.12 16.29
C GLN A 312 5.80 -26.98 15.09
N HIS A 313 5.24 -26.68 13.92
CA HIS A 313 6.00 -26.50 12.69
C HIS A 313 6.90 -25.24 12.69
N LEU A 314 6.61 -24.24 13.53
CA LEU A 314 7.42 -23.03 13.65
C LEU A 314 8.79 -23.33 14.29
N ARG A 315 9.89 -22.93 13.62
CA ARG A 315 11.28 -23.10 14.10
C ARG A 315 11.51 -22.35 15.42
N ALA A 316 12.47 -22.79 16.23
CA ALA A 316 12.88 -22.09 17.46
C ALA A 316 13.30 -20.62 17.14
N PRO A 317 12.94 -19.61 17.96
CA PRO A 317 12.56 -19.70 19.38
C PRO A 317 11.05 -19.80 19.67
N TYR A 318 10.19 -20.15 18.69
CA TYR A 318 8.78 -20.40 18.98
C TYR A 318 8.62 -21.66 19.89
N PRO A 319 7.77 -21.61 20.94
CA PRO A 319 7.60 -22.74 21.88
C PRO A 319 6.89 -23.95 21.27
N SER A 320 7.31 -25.16 21.65
CA SER A 320 6.62 -26.41 21.32
C SER A 320 6.14 -27.16 22.59
N PRO A 321 4.97 -26.81 23.14
CA PRO A 321 4.51 -27.36 24.43
C PRO A 321 4.04 -28.82 24.38
N PHE A 322 4.01 -29.45 23.19
CA PHE A 322 3.52 -30.82 22.95
C PHE A 322 4.59 -31.79 22.41
N GLU A 323 5.80 -31.33 22.11
CA GLU A 323 6.86 -32.21 21.62
C GLU A 323 7.51 -33.00 22.77
N ALA A 324 8.01 -34.21 22.48
CA ALA A 324 8.65 -35.08 23.48
C ALA A 324 9.87 -34.42 24.16
N GLU A 325 10.53 -33.48 23.46
CA GLU A 325 11.46 -32.51 24.04
C GLU A 325 10.86 -31.10 23.91
N PRO A 326 10.16 -30.57 24.96
CA PRO A 326 9.45 -29.29 24.84
C PRO A 326 10.42 -28.10 24.66
N ARG A 327 10.37 -27.44 23.49
CA ARG A 327 11.26 -26.29 23.21
C ARG A 327 10.91 -25.11 24.10
N THR A 328 11.72 -24.88 25.13
CA THR A 328 11.51 -23.76 26.06
C THR A 328 11.76 -22.41 25.38
N SER A 329 10.73 -21.55 25.35
CA SER A 329 10.83 -20.19 24.80
C SER A 329 10.96 -19.14 25.91
N LYS A 330 11.44 -17.95 25.52
CA LYS A 330 11.31 -16.72 26.33
C LYS A 330 9.90 -16.11 26.24
N LEU A 331 9.04 -16.61 25.34
CA LEU A 331 7.63 -16.26 25.25
C LEU A 331 6.83 -17.02 26.34
N PRO A 332 6.22 -16.33 27.32
CA PRO A 332 5.35 -16.95 28.31
C PRO A 332 3.93 -17.02 27.76
N LEU A 333 3.65 -18.06 26.96
CA LEU A 333 2.26 -18.45 26.70
C LEU A 333 1.59 -18.75 28.04
N THR A 334 0.47 -18.08 28.33
CA THR A 334 -0.28 -18.26 29.58
C THR A 334 -1.34 -19.34 29.42
N HIS A 335 -1.99 -19.34 28.25
CA HIS A 335 -2.99 -20.33 27.85
C HIS A 335 -2.72 -20.80 26.42
N HIS A 336 -2.99 -22.07 26.14
CA HIS A 336 -3.09 -22.62 24.79
C HIS A 336 -4.51 -23.14 24.57
N VAL A 337 -5.04 -22.94 23.37
CA VAL A 337 -6.41 -23.28 22.98
C VAL A 337 -6.33 -24.15 21.73
N THR A 338 -6.65 -25.44 21.85
CA THR A 338 -6.76 -26.34 20.69
C THR A 338 -8.21 -26.34 20.20
N VAL A 339 -8.42 -26.04 18.92
CA VAL A 339 -9.74 -26.03 18.27
C VAL A 339 -9.75 -27.04 17.12
N PRO A 340 -10.33 -28.24 17.30
CA PRO A 340 -10.43 -29.28 16.27
C PRO A 340 -11.20 -28.85 15.01
N SER A 341 -11.13 -29.66 13.94
CA SER A 341 -12.05 -29.52 12.80
C SER A 341 -13.46 -29.94 13.22
N GLN A 342 -14.46 -29.08 13.02
CA GLN A 342 -15.82 -29.22 13.57
C GLN A 342 -16.95 -28.78 12.64
N GLY A 343 -16.63 -28.28 11.44
CA GLY A 343 -17.66 -28.00 10.43
C GLY A 343 -18.14 -29.29 9.76
N PRO A 344 -19.29 -29.27 9.05
CA PRO A 344 -19.57 -30.27 8.04
C PRO A 344 -18.43 -30.29 7.00
N GLU A 345 -18.22 -31.44 6.35
CA GLU A 345 -17.25 -31.53 5.27
C GLU A 345 -17.66 -30.62 4.10
N PRO A 346 -16.71 -30.03 3.36
CA PRO A 346 -17.03 -29.28 2.15
C PRO A 346 -17.84 -30.14 1.18
N PHE A 347 -18.77 -29.52 0.44
CA PHE A 347 -19.44 -30.19 -0.67
C PHE A 347 -18.41 -30.81 -1.62
N GLY A 348 -18.58 -32.09 -1.94
CA GLY A 348 -17.69 -32.82 -2.85
C GLY A 348 -17.74 -32.26 -4.27
N GLU A 349 -16.72 -32.56 -5.07
CA GLU A 349 -16.59 -32.05 -6.45
C GLU A 349 -17.76 -32.47 -7.37
N ASP A 350 -18.52 -33.51 -6.99
CA ASP A 350 -19.71 -34.00 -7.68
C ASP A 350 -21.00 -33.19 -7.39
N VAL A 351 -21.02 -32.30 -6.38
CA VAL A 351 -22.22 -31.57 -5.95
C VAL A 351 -22.40 -30.28 -6.76
N SER A 352 -23.55 -30.10 -7.40
CA SER A 352 -23.83 -28.87 -8.16
C SER A 352 -24.13 -27.68 -7.24
N LEU A 353 -23.86 -26.46 -7.72
CA LEU A 353 -24.18 -25.23 -6.99
C LEU A 353 -25.70 -25.07 -6.74
N GLU A 354 -26.56 -25.63 -7.59
CA GLU A 354 -28.01 -25.59 -7.38
C GLU A 354 -28.47 -26.55 -6.29
N ASP A 355 -27.78 -27.68 -6.12
CA ASP A 355 -28.11 -28.68 -5.09
C ASP A 355 -27.54 -28.26 -3.73
N ALA A 356 -26.31 -27.72 -3.70
CA ALA A 356 -25.70 -27.16 -2.49
C ALA A 356 -26.48 -25.96 -1.90
N VAL A 357 -27.27 -25.25 -2.72
CA VAL A 357 -28.15 -24.15 -2.29
C VAL A 357 -29.55 -24.65 -1.85
N ARG A 358 -29.85 -25.94 -2.06
CA ARG A 358 -31.11 -26.61 -1.63
C ARG A 358 -30.88 -27.61 -0.49
N ASP A 359 -29.67 -27.72 0.04
CA ASP A 359 -29.33 -28.63 1.14
C ASP A 359 -29.72 -28.00 2.49
N ASP A 360 -31.03 -28.01 2.77
CA ASP A 360 -31.62 -27.55 4.03
C ASP A 360 -31.01 -28.28 5.25
N GLU A 361 -30.58 -29.54 5.09
CA GLU A 361 -29.95 -30.32 6.17
C GLU A 361 -28.52 -29.83 6.46
N HIS A 362 -27.73 -29.51 5.43
CA HIS A 362 -26.43 -28.85 5.60
C HIS A 362 -26.60 -27.47 6.23
N GLU A 363 -27.63 -26.69 5.84
CA GLU A 363 -27.88 -25.39 6.47
C GLU A 363 -28.28 -25.56 7.95
N GLU A 364 -29.16 -26.50 8.29
CA GLU A 364 -29.53 -26.80 9.69
C GLU A 364 -28.33 -27.30 10.52
N ARG A 365 -27.45 -28.14 9.95
CA ARG A 365 -26.20 -28.57 10.58
C ARG A 365 -25.23 -27.40 10.83
N VAL A 366 -25.19 -26.40 9.93
CA VAL A 366 -24.39 -25.17 10.12
C VAL A 366 -25.01 -24.26 11.18
N ARG A 367 -26.34 -24.10 11.20
CA ARG A 367 -27.06 -23.30 12.22
C ARG A 367 -26.86 -23.87 13.64
N ASN A 368 -26.90 -25.19 13.78
CA ASN A 368 -26.73 -25.90 15.05
C ASN A 368 -25.25 -26.16 15.44
N MET A 369 -24.28 -25.62 14.69
CA MET A 369 -22.86 -25.87 14.93
C MET A 369 -22.36 -25.19 16.22
N ARG A 370 -21.70 -25.97 17.09
CA ARG A 370 -21.07 -25.48 18.33
C ARG A 370 -19.55 -25.52 18.23
N LEU A 371 -18.89 -24.47 18.71
CA LEU A 371 -17.44 -24.39 18.80
C LEU A 371 -16.97 -25.09 20.09
N ARG A 372 -16.30 -26.24 19.95
CA ARG A 372 -15.65 -26.93 21.07
C ARG A 372 -14.14 -26.69 21.02
N GLY A 373 -13.51 -26.51 22.17
CA GLY A 373 -12.06 -26.39 22.27
C GLY A 373 -11.52 -26.99 23.55
N VAL A 374 -10.20 -27.15 23.59
CA VAL A 374 -9.46 -27.57 24.79
C VAL A 374 -8.61 -26.40 25.25
N VAL A 375 -8.80 -25.93 26.48
CA VAL A 375 -7.89 -24.97 27.12
C VAL A 375 -6.83 -25.74 27.91
N ARG A 376 -5.57 -25.34 27.75
CA ARG A 376 -4.42 -25.81 28.52
C ARG A 376 -3.72 -24.62 29.17
N THR A 377 -3.69 -24.60 30.49
CA THR A 377 -3.07 -23.52 31.28
C THR A 377 -1.83 -24.01 32.02
N ILE A 378 -0.72 -23.28 31.90
CA ILE A 378 0.57 -23.66 32.50
C ILE A 378 0.72 -23.01 33.88
N GLY A 379 0.19 -23.70 34.89
CA GLY A 379 0.14 -23.22 36.27
C GLY A 379 1.45 -23.36 37.06
N LYS A 380 1.49 -22.66 38.20
CA LYS A 380 2.43 -22.90 39.29
C LYS A 380 1.69 -22.85 40.63
N ARG A 381 1.36 -24.01 41.19
CA ARG A 381 0.92 -24.12 42.58
C ARG A 381 2.12 -23.81 43.50
N PRO A 382 1.98 -22.93 44.51
CA PRO A 382 3.11 -22.46 45.30
C PRO A 382 3.62 -23.55 46.25
N GLY A 383 4.76 -24.16 45.90
CA GLY A 383 5.37 -25.28 46.61
C GLY A 383 5.56 -26.52 45.72
N GLU A 384 4.91 -26.57 44.57
CA GLU A 384 4.90 -27.73 43.66
C GLU A 384 5.66 -27.43 42.35
N ALA A 385 5.80 -28.46 41.51
CA ALA A 385 6.30 -28.34 40.15
C ALA A 385 5.34 -27.53 39.25
N ARG A 386 5.71 -27.32 37.97
CA ARG A 386 4.76 -26.81 36.97
C ARG A 386 3.63 -27.81 36.78
N THR A 387 2.43 -27.47 37.24
CA THR A 387 1.22 -28.25 37.02
C THR A 387 0.52 -27.72 35.78
N VAL A 388 0.33 -28.57 34.79
CA VAL A 388 -0.54 -28.30 33.64
C VAL A 388 -1.98 -28.61 34.05
N VAL A 389 -2.91 -27.72 33.73
CA VAL A 389 -4.35 -27.96 33.88
C VAL A 389 -4.97 -27.93 32.48
N GLU A 390 -5.86 -28.87 32.19
CA GLU A 390 -6.53 -29.03 30.89
C GLU A 390 -8.04 -29.20 31.10
N SER A 391 -8.85 -28.55 30.26
CA SER A 391 -10.30 -28.71 30.28
C SER A 391 -10.89 -28.46 28.89
N GLU A 392 -11.91 -29.24 28.53
CA GLU A 392 -12.74 -28.95 27.35
C GLU A 392 -13.72 -27.82 27.66
N PHE A 393 -14.05 -27.00 26.66
CA PHE A 393 -15.11 -26.01 26.70
C PHE A 393 -15.95 -26.06 25.42
N GLU A 394 -17.23 -25.71 25.53
CA GLU A 394 -18.16 -25.56 24.42
C GLU A 394 -18.72 -24.13 24.42
N CYS A 395 -18.92 -23.57 23.22
CA CYS A 395 -19.49 -22.25 22.99
C CYS A 395 -20.40 -22.34 21.76
N GLU A 396 -21.63 -21.83 21.88
CA GLU A 396 -22.62 -21.91 20.80
C GLU A 396 -22.43 -20.73 19.83
N ILE A 397 -22.54 -20.99 18.53
CA ILE A 397 -22.25 -20.00 17.48
C ILE A 397 -23.49 -19.13 17.16
N GLY A 398 -24.69 -19.56 17.60
CA GLY A 398 -25.96 -18.83 17.45
C GLY A 398 -26.26 -17.89 18.62
N ASP A 399 -26.46 -18.43 19.83
CA ASP A 399 -26.92 -17.67 20.99
C ASP A 399 -25.80 -17.17 21.91
N PHE A 400 -25.64 -15.85 22.01
CA PHE A 400 -24.62 -15.19 22.83
C PHE A 400 -25.02 -15.02 24.31
N ASP A 401 -25.63 -16.05 24.89
CA ASP A 401 -26.03 -16.10 26.31
C ASP A 401 -24.84 -16.20 27.28
N CYS A 402 -23.64 -16.52 26.77
CA CYS A 402 -22.38 -16.68 27.51
C CYS A 402 -21.94 -15.45 28.34
N LEU A 403 -22.64 -14.32 28.22
CA LEU A 403 -22.38 -13.07 28.95
C LEU A 403 -23.00 -13.01 30.36
N GLY A 404 -23.71 -14.06 30.81
CA GLY A 404 -23.98 -14.30 32.24
C GLY A 404 -25.01 -13.38 32.92
N TYR A 405 -25.89 -12.73 32.16
CA TYR A 405 -26.79 -11.68 32.68
C TYR A 405 -28.05 -12.16 33.42
N ALA A 406 -28.29 -13.47 33.53
CA ALA A 406 -29.56 -14.05 33.99
C ALA A 406 -29.96 -13.74 35.46
N HIS A 407 -29.08 -13.18 36.30
CA HIS A 407 -29.30 -13.04 37.76
C HIS A 407 -28.92 -11.65 38.31
N ALA A 408 -29.61 -10.60 37.87
CA ALA A 408 -29.36 -9.22 38.34
C ALA A 408 -30.61 -8.34 38.57
N VAL A 409 -31.74 -8.92 39.01
CA VAL A 409 -32.90 -8.13 39.50
C VAL A 409 -33.01 -8.20 41.02
N LYS A 410 -32.63 -7.12 41.70
CA LYS A 410 -33.06 -6.77 43.07
C LYS A 410 -33.24 -5.25 43.16
N GLU A 411 -34.37 -4.85 43.75
CA GLU A 411 -34.87 -3.47 43.75
C GLU A 411 -34.35 -2.63 44.94
N TYR A 412 -34.94 -1.44 45.10
CA TYR A 412 -34.88 -0.51 46.24
C TYR A 412 -33.63 0.41 46.34
N PRO A 413 -33.78 1.64 46.88
CA PRO A 413 -34.86 2.60 46.58
C PRO A 413 -34.35 4.05 46.40
N SER A 414 -35.15 4.92 45.79
CA SER A 414 -34.90 6.36 45.71
C SER A 414 -35.10 7.09 47.06
N PRO A 415 -34.30 8.13 47.32
CA PRO A 415 -34.91 9.39 47.77
C PRO A 415 -34.39 10.65 47.05
N SER A 416 -35.14 11.73 47.24
CA SER A 416 -35.10 13.04 46.59
C SER A 416 -34.32 14.10 47.42
N PRO A 417 -34.54 15.43 47.29
CA PRO A 417 -33.77 16.32 46.39
C PRO A 417 -33.15 17.54 47.12
N GLU A 418 -32.29 18.35 46.47
CA GLU A 418 -32.07 19.75 46.88
C GLU A 418 -31.43 20.65 45.80
N GLU A 419 -31.38 21.97 46.07
CA GLU A 419 -31.42 23.05 45.06
C GLU A 419 -30.09 23.76 44.71
N SER A 420 -30.13 24.55 43.63
CA SER A 420 -29.40 25.83 43.42
C SER A 420 -27.90 25.76 43.00
N THR A 421 -27.29 26.76 42.32
CA THR A 421 -27.78 27.99 41.63
C THR A 421 -26.85 28.38 40.46
N ARG A 422 -27.32 29.21 39.51
CA ARG A 422 -26.48 30.06 38.63
C ARG A 422 -26.42 31.52 39.17
N PRO A 423 -25.48 32.39 38.73
CA PRO A 423 -25.54 33.14 37.44
C PRO A 423 -24.27 32.91 36.57
N ASP A 424 -24.19 33.06 35.24
CA ASP A 424 -24.82 33.94 34.22
C ASP A 424 -24.15 35.33 34.04
N SER A 425 -23.51 35.56 32.87
CA SER A 425 -23.43 36.85 32.16
C SER A 425 -22.83 36.74 30.74
N GLU A 426 -23.42 37.48 29.79
CA GLU A 426 -22.95 37.76 28.41
C GLU A 426 -22.10 39.08 28.43
N VAL A 427 -21.59 39.74 27.37
CA VAL A 427 -21.96 39.97 25.95
C VAL A 427 -20.68 40.36 25.13
N ASP A 428 -20.77 40.31 23.79
CA ASP A 428 -19.80 40.75 22.74
C ASP A 428 -19.95 42.29 22.42
N PRO A 429 -19.52 42.91 21.28
CA PRO A 429 -18.27 42.90 20.49
C PRO A 429 -17.67 44.32 20.18
N SER A 430 -16.63 44.37 19.30
CA SER A 430 -16.39 45.36 18.18
C SER A 430 -15.36 46.54 18.24
N ASP A 431 -14.82 46.82 17.03
CA ASP A 431 -14.26 48.06 16.40
C ASP A 431 -12.79 48.62 16.55
N ALA A 432 -11.98 48.34 15.51
CA ALA A 432 -11.54 49.25 14.41
C ALA A 432 -10.22 50.11 14.38
N ILE A 433 -9.30 49.70 13.47
CA ILE A 433 -8.55 50.45 12.40
C ILE A 433 -7.50 51.58 12.73
N GLN A 434 -6.27 51.45 12.15
CA GLN A 434 -5.38 52.44 11.42
C GLN A 434 -3.90 51.95 11.43
N SER A 435 -3.04 51.84 10.39
CA SER A 435 -2.63 52.58 9.15
C SER A 435 -1.43 53.54 9.32
N SER A 436 -0.36 53.60 8.48
CA SER A 436 0.05 52.83 7.28
C SER A 436 1.46 53.23 6.71
N THR A 437 2.10 52.36 5.90
CA THR A 437 3.10 52.60 4.79
C THR A 437 4.46 53.31 5.00
N ASN A 438 5.53 52.81 4.34
CA ASN A 438 6.41 53.60 3.42
C ASN A 438 7.36 52.76 2.53
N VAL A 439 8.10 53.38 1.60
CA VAL A 439 8.65 52.80 0.33
C VAL A 439 10.10 53.27 0.00
N ALA A 440 10.78 52.60 -0.97
CA ALA A 440 11.96 53.00 -1.82
C ALA A 440 13.32 52.30 -1.52
N CYS A 441 14.27 52.08 -2.46
CA CYS A 441 14.28 52.05 -3.94
C CYS A 441 15.57 51.35 -4.51
N LEU A 442 15.56 51.03 -5.81
CA LEU A 442 16.70 50.57 -6.68
C LEU A 442 17.67 51.74 -7.04
N PRO A 443 18.92 51.58 -7.60
CA PRO A 443 19.22 50.90 -8.90
C PRO A 443 20.67 50.36 -9.22
N GLY A 444 20.85 49.81 -10.44
CA GLY A 444 22.12 49.59 -11.18
C GLY A 444 22.50 48.11 -11.42
N SER A 445 22.79 47.53 -12.61
CA SER A 445 23.43 47.91 -13.90
C SER A 445 24.97 48.05 -13.84
N ALA A 446 25.84 47.49 -14.70
CA ALA A 446 25.78 46.53 -15.84
C ALA A 446 27.21 45.93 -16.06
N PHE A 447 27.57 45.02 -16.99
CA PHE A 447 27.78 45.19 -18.46
C PHE A 447 28.25 43.88 -19.16
N VAL A 448 28.18 43.81 -20.51
CA VAL A 448 28.31 42.64 -21.45
C VAL A 448 28.81 43.15 -22.84
N PRO A 449 29.38 42.41 -23.87
CA PRO A 449 29.62 40.95 -24.11
C PRO A 449 31.07 40.55 -24.57
N LEU A 450 31.30 39.30 -25.05
CA LEU A 450 31.96 38.90 -26.34
C LEU A 450 31.72 37.38 -26.59
N VAL A 451 31.00 36.85 -27.62
CA VAL A 451 31.32 36.71 -29.09
C VAL A 451 32.31 35.52 -29.36
N SER A 452 32.17 34.59 -30.34
CA SER A 452 31.48 34.53 -31.66
C SER A 452 31.31 33.10 -32.24
N PHE A 453 30.21 32.84 -32.99
CA PHE A 453 30.03 31.88 -34.13
C PHE A 453 30.32 30.37 -33.90
N LEU A 454 29.70 29.37 -34.55
CA LEU A 454 28.86 29.24 -35.76
C LEU A 454 27.51 28.54 -35.43
N GLY A 455 26.46 28.52 -36.27
CA GLY A 455 26.30 29.20 -37.57
C GLY A 455 25.65 28.34 -38.69
N GLN A 456 24.41 27.87 -38.53
CA GLN A 456 23.57 27.43 -39.67
C GLN A 456 22.06 27.53 -39.33
N ASP A 457 21.28 28.15 -40.22
CA ASP A 457 19.85 28.42 -39.98
C ASP A 457 18.95 27.22 -40.29
N ILE A 458 18.09 26.84 -39.34
CA ILE A 458 17.00 25.88 -39.56
C ILE A 458 15.69 26.65 -39.79
N GLN A 459 15.07 26.45 -40.95
CA GLN A 459 13.81 27.11 -41.32
C GLN A 459 12.63 26.67 -40.43
N PRO A 460 11.89 27.58 -39.76
CA PRO A 460 10.90 27.22 -38.72
C PRO A 460 9.54 26.68 -39.24
N ASN A 461 9.43 26.30 -40.52
CA ASN A 461 8.15 26.09 -41.22
C ASN A 461 7.90 24.65 -41.72
N MET A 462 8.36 23.62 -41.01
CA MET A 462 8.12 22.20 -41.40
C MET A 462 6.75 21.62 -40.99
N LEU A 463 6.05 22.20 -40.01
CA LEU A 463 4.73 21.70 -39.56
C LEU A 463 3.57 22.23 -40.42
N SER A 464 3.47 21.75 -41.65
CA SER A 464 2.33 22.02 -42.55
C SER A 464 1.20 20.99 -42.37
N LEU A 465 0.46 21.07 -41.26
CA LEU A 465 -0.75 20.27 -41.00
C LEU A 465 -1.96 20.79 -41.81
N ALA A 466 -1.77 20.91 -43.12
CA ALA A 466 -2.70 21.53 -44.05
C ALA A 466 -3.82 20.58 -44.49
N HIS A 467 -4.86 20.45 -43.67
CA HIS A 467 -6.16 19.89 -44.10
C HIS A 467 -7.26 20.94 -43.99
N SER A 468 -7.90 21.22 -45.13
CA SER A 468 -9.03 22.16 -45.20
C SER A 468 -10.27 21.57 -44.54
N HIS A 469 -10.83 22.23 -43.52
CA HIS A 469 -12.22 22.73 -43.57
C HIS A 469 -12.63 23.53 -42.32
N LYS A 470 -13.32 24.66 -42.56
CA LYS A 470 -14.05 25.53 -41.61
C LYS A 470 -13.23 26.13 -40.45
N ARG A 471 -13.43 27.43 -40.18
CA ARG A 471 -12.77 28.12 -39.05
C ARG A 471 -13.09 27.38 -37.74
N PRO A 472 -12.09 26.91 -36.96
CA PRO A 472 -12.35 26.42 -35.62
C PRO A 472 -12.83 27.58 -34.74
N LEU A 473 -13.60 27.25 -33.70
CA LEU A 473 -13.85 28.17 -32.58
C LEU A 473 -12.49 28.67 -32.06
N SER A 474 -12.32 29.97 -31.85
CA SER A 474 -11.03 30.49 -31.36
C SER A 474 -10.78 30.04 -29.93
N ILE A 475 -9.55 29.61 -29.63
CA ILE A 475 -9.05 29.51 -28.24
C ILE A 475 -9.35 30.84 -27.52
N PRO A 476 -9.86 30.84 -26.27
CA PRO A 476 -10.10 32.05 -25.50
C PRO A 476 -8.84 32.91 -25.40
N LYS A 477 -8.85 34.09 -26.03
CA LYS A 477 -7.69 35.00 -26.05
C LYS A 477 -7.53 35.69 -24.70
N SER A 478 -6.60 35.22 -23.87
CA SER A 478 -6.20 35.91 -22.64
C SER A 478 -5.36 37.15 -22.96
N PRO A 479 -5.70 38.33 -22.41
CA PRO A 479 -4.84 38.87 -21.34
C PRO A 479 -5.56 39.08 -20.01
N GLN A 480 -6.90 39.15 -20.01
CA GLN A 480 -7.74 39.41 -18.84
C GLN A 480 -8.98 38.52 -18.91
N LEU A 481 -8.83 37.23 -18.57
CA LEU A 481 -9.96 36.34 -18.36
C LEU A 481 -10.67 36.72 -17.06
N ASP A 482 -11.97 36.97 -17.15
CA ASP A 482 -12.84 37.19 -16.00
C ASP A 482 -12.69 36.04 -14.96
N PRO A 483 -12.62 36.33 -13.64
CA PRO A 483 -12.48 35.30 -12.61
C PRO A 483 -13.48 34.15 -12.68
N ILE A 484 -14.73 34.40 -13.12
CA ILE A 484 -15.74 33.33 -13.28
C ILE A 484 -15.37 32.43 -14.46
N GLN A 485 -14.97 33.02 -15.61
CA GLN A 485 -14.45 32.26 -16.74
C GLN A 485 -13.18 31.45 -16.38
N ARG A 486 -12.24 32.05 -15.62
CA ARG A 486 -11.04 31.35 -15.14
C ARG A 486 -11.40 30.19 -14.19
N GLY A 487 -12.39 30.38 -13.32
CA GLY A 487 -12.95 29.31 -12.48
C GLY A 487 -13.49 28.16 -13.32
N ASN A 488 -14.44 28.45 -14.21
CA ASN A 488 -15.05 27.45 -15.11
C ASN A 488 -14.02 26.67 -15.96
N MET A 489 -12.93 27.32 -16.40
CA MET A 489 -11.83 26.63 -17.08
C MET A 489 -11.09 25.66 -16.14
N VAL A 490 -10.76 26.08 -14.92
CA VAL A 490 -10.08 25.24 -13.92
C VAL A 490 -10.96 24.07 -13.48
N ASP A 491 -12.27 24.29 -13.28
CA ASP A 491 -13.19 23.24 -12.86
C ASP A 491 -13.40 22.18 -13.95
N LEU A 492 -13.46 22.58 -15.22
CA LEU A 492 -13.41 21.64 -16.35
C LEU A 492 -12.07 20.88 -16.39
N ILE A 493 -10.94 21.57 -16.18
CA ILE A 493 -9.62 20.93 -16.14
C ILE A 493 -9.56 19.86 -15.06
N ILE A 494 -10.00 20.17 -13.82
CA ILE A 494 -10.07 19.21 -12.71
C ILE A 494 -10.94 18.01 -13.08
N SER A 495 -12.16 18.27 -13.57
CA SER A 495 -13.14 17.24 -13.94
C SER A 495 -12.58 16.27 -14.98
N GLN A 496 -12.00 16.77 -16.08
CA GLN A 496 -11.56 15.92 -17.18
C GLN A 496 -10.21 15.23 -16.88
N HIS A 497 -9.29 15.86 -16.14
CA HIS A 497 -8.05 15.18 -15.74
C HIS A 497 -8.29 14.11 -14.66
N ALA A 498 -9.31 14.26 -13.81
CA ALA A 498 -9.76 13.18 -12.93
C ALA A 498 -10.31 11.99 -13.75
N ARG A 499 -11.27 12.23 -14.67
CA ARG A 499 -11.79 11.20 -15.58
C ARG A 499 -10.70 10.46 -16.37
N LEU A 500 -9.64 11.18 -16.77
CA LEU A 500 -8.49 10.54 -17.42
C LEU A 500 -7.69 9.69 -16.42
N ALA A 501 -7.33 10.23 -15.26
CA ALA A 501 -6.49 9.54 -14.27
C ALA A 501 -7.15 8.28 -13.68
N ASP A 502 -8.47 8.27 -13.50
CA ASP A 502 -9.23 7.09 -13.06
C ASP A 502 -9.16 5.95 -14.08
N ARG A 503 -8.92 6.27 -15.37
CA ARG A 503 -8.70 5.31 -16.47
C ARG A 503 -7.21 5.03 -16.74
N ALA A 504 -6.32 5.98 -16.41
CA ALA A 504 -4.97 6.06 -16.98
C ALA A 504 -3.82 6.04 -15.96
N SER A 505 -4.09 6.19 -14.67
CA SER A 505 -3.07 5.93 -13.65
C SER A 505 -2.78 4.43 -13.60
N PHE A 506 -1.50 4.07 -13.51
CA PHE A 506 -1.13 2.70 -13.17
C PHE A 506 -1.53 2.40 -11.72
N ARG A 507 -1.17 3.26 -10.76
CA ARG A 507 -1.53 3.15 -9.33
C ARG A 507 -2.21 4.43 -8.83
N PRO A 508 -3.06 4.36 -7.79
CA PRO A 508 -3.57 5.53 -7.08
C PRO A 508 -2.46 6.48 -6.60
N PHE A 509 -2.78 7.77 -6.51
CA PHE A 509 -1.89 8.78 -5.94
C PHE A 509 -2.04 8.87 -4.41
N PRO A 510 -0.93 9.06 -3.66
CA PRO A 510 -0.98 9.25 -2.21
C PRO A 510 -1.45 10.67 -1.81
N PHE A 511 -1.85 11.49 -2.79
CA PHE A 511 -2.28 12.87 -2.63
C PHE A 511 -3.52 13.14 -3.47
N SER A 512 -4.26 14.19 -3.10
CA SER A 512 -5.45 14.64 -3.84
C SER A 512 -5.06 15.21 -5.21
N LEU A 513 -5.12 14.38 -6.26
CA LEU A 513 -4.82 14.77 -7.63
C LEU A 513 -5.61 16.00 -8.07
N THR A 514 -6.89 16.10 -7.69
CA THR A 514 -7.74 17.26 -7.99
C THR A 514 -7.17 18.57 -7.44
N LYS A 515 -6.58 18.57 -6.23
CA LYS A 515 -5.87 19.75 -5.68
C LYS A 515 -4.59 20.07 -6.46
N VAL A 516 -3.80 19.06 -6.84
CA VAL A 516 -2.56 19.25 -7.61
C VAL A 516 -2.85 19.81 -9.00
N VAL A 517 -3.81 19.22 -9.71
CA VAL A 517 -4.32 19.69 -11.01
C VAL A 517 -4.85 21.13 -10.90
N ALA A 518 -5.60 21.44 -9.84
CA ALA A 518 -6.13 22.78 -9.59
C ALA A 518 -5.06 23.82 -9.19
N ALA A 519 -3.92 23.38 -8.66
CA ALA A 519 -2.77 24.24 -8.38
C ALA A 519 -1.98 24.51 -9.67
N ARG A 520 -1.63 23.45 -10.42
CA ARG A 520 -0.94 23.54 -11.73
C ARG A 520 -1.73 24.40 -12.72
N ALA A 521 -3.04 24.16 -12.86
CA ALA A 521 -3.91 24.97 -13.73
C ALA A 521 -4.01 26.45 -13.34
N ARG A 522 -3.54 26.84 -12.14
CA ARG A 522 -3.51 28.23 -11.69
C ARG A 522 -2.12 28.89 -11.76
N SER A 523 -1.03 28.13 -11.98
CA SER A 523 0.36 28.66 -11.95
C SER A 523 0.57 29.80 -12.95
N SER A 524 0.21 29.57 -14.22
CA SER A 524 0.32 30.59 -15.27
C SER A 524 -0.74 30.43 -16.35
N ASN A 525 -0.82 31.45 -17.22
CA ASN A 525 -1.74 31.45 -18.36
C ASN A 525 -1.33 30.46 -19.46
N ILE A 526 -0.04 30.11 -19.57
CA ILE A 526 0.43 29.11 -20.54
C ILE A 526 -0.07 27.73 -20.10
N ILE A 527 0.19 27.35 -18.85
CA ILE A 527 -0.27 26.07 -18.28
C ILE A 527 -1.80 25.98 -18.26
N LEU A 528 -2.52 27.02 -17.82
CA LEU A 528 -3.98 27.07 -17.86
C LEU A 528 -4.53 26.80 -19.28
N THR A 529 -3.96 27.44 -20.29
CA THR A 529 -4.42 27.28 -21.68
C THR A 529 -4.11 25.88 -22.21
N THR A 530 -2.91 25.35 -21.92
CA THR A 530 -2.50 24.00 -22.31
C THR A 530 -3.41 22.93 -21.70
N MET A 531 -3.61 23.01 -20.37
CA MET A 531 -4.48 22.08 -19.66
C MET A 531 -5.95 22.23 -20.09
N TYR A 532 -6.40 23.42 -20.49
CA TYR A 532 -7.75 23.60 -21.05
C TYR A 532 -7.90 22.92 -22.41
N ILE A 533 -6.92 23.05 -23.31
CA ILE A 533 -6.90 22.32 -24.59
C ILE A 533 -6.93 20.81 -24.33
N GLY A 534 -6.08 20.32 -23.41
CA GLY A 534 -6.08 18.93 -22.95
C GLY A 534 -7.42 18.45 -22.40
N ALA A 535 -8.03 19.20 -21.48
CA ALA A 535 -9.33 18.88 -20.91
C ALA A 535 -10.44 18.78 -21.98
N ARG A 536 -10.40 19.65 -22.99
CA ARG A 536 -11.35 19.64 -24.11
C ARG A 536 -11.13 18.47 -25.08
N ILE A 537 -9.87 18.03 -25.25
CA ILE A 537 -9.51 16.81 -26.00
C ILE A 537 -9.97 15.56 -25.25
N ILE A 538 -9.64 15.46 -23.96
CA ILE A 538 -10.05 14.35 -23.08
C ILE A 538 -11.57 14.23 -23.07
N GLN A 539 -12.28 15.34 -22.86
CA GLN A 539 -13.73 15.37 -22.91
C GLN A 539 -14.25 14.86 -24.26
N ALA A 540 -13.73 15.36 -25.38
CA ALA A 540 -14.22 14.98 -26.69
C ALA A 540 -13.99 13.51 -27.03
N LEU A 541 -12.85 12.93 -26.61
CA LEU A 541 -12.55 11.52 -26.80
C LEU A 541 -13.39 10.61 -25.90
N LEU A 542 -13.55 10.95 -24.61
CA LEU A 542 -14.38 10.16 -23.68
C LEU A 542 -15.87 10.24 -24.01
N ASP A 543 -16.35 11.41 -24.44
CA ASP A 543 -17.75 11.65 -24.78
C ASP A 543 -18.07 11.27 -26.25
N ASN A 544 -17.09 10.72 -26.99
CA ASN A 544 -17.18 10.32 -28.41
C ASN A 544 -17.72 11.42 -29.35
N THR A 545 -17.24 12.65 -29.18
CA THR A 545 -17.61 13.82 -30.00
C THR A 545 -16.50 14.23 -30.97
N ASN A 546 -16.80 15.18 -31.87
CA ASN A 546 -15.86 15.62 -32.91
C ASN A 546 -14.64 16.35 -32.31
N TRP A 547 -13.48 15.69 -32.38
CA TRP A 547 -12.20 16.19 -31.87
C TRP A 547 -11.33 16.90 -32.92
N HIS A 548 -11.65 16.82 -34.22
CA HIS A 548 -10.75 17.29 -35.30
C HIS A 548 -10.39 18.78 -35.19
N GLY A 549 -11.30 19.61 -34.66
CA GLY A 549 -11.07 21.04 -34.45
C GLY A 549 -9.95 21.35 -33.44
N TYR A 550 -9.61 20.43 -32.55
CA TYR A 550 -8.57 20.62 -31.54
C TYR A 550 -7.14 20.40 -32.10
N VAL A 551 -6.98 19.76 -33.25
CA VAL A 551 -5.66 19.67 -33.93
C VAL A 551 -5.17 21.09 -34.26
N GLY A 552 -6.03 21.89 -34.90
CA GLY A 552 -5.73 23.31 -35.16
C GLY A 552 -5.63 24.19 -33.92
N TRP A 553 -6.11 23.73 -32.76
CA TRP A 553 -5.85 24.40 -31.46
C TRP A 553 -4.43 24.11 -30.97
N ILE A 554 -3.98 22.85 -31.04
CA ILE A 554 -2.60 22.47 -30.73
C ILE A 554 -1.65 23.26 -31.63
N ASP A 555 -1.84 23.26 -32.96
CA ASP A 555 -0.97 23.97 -33.90
C ASP A 555 -0.90 25.48 -33.63
N SER A 556 -2.05 26.11 -33.41
CA SER A 556 -2.12 27.55 -33.15
C SER A 556 -1.49 27.95 -31.82
N PHE A 557 -1.59 27.09 -30.80
CA PHE A 557 -1.06 27.39 -29.46
C PHE A 557 0.41 26.99 -29.31
N HIS A 558 0.84 25.89 -29.93
CA HIS A 558 2.26 25.56 -30.10
C HIS A 558 3.00 26.73 -30.75
N ARG A 559 2.48 27.24 -31.88
CA ARG A 559 3.09 28.39 -32.56
C ARG A 559 3.19 29.62 -31.65
N GLN A 560 2.15 29.91 -30.86
CA GLN A 560 2.17 31.01 -29.89
C GLN A 560 3.23 30.83 -28.79
N ILE A 561 3.49 29.59 -28.33
CA ILE A 561 4.59 29.31 -27.41
C ILE A 561 5.93 29.59 -28.11
N SER A 562 6.15 29.03 -29.29
CA SER A 562 7.43 29.13 -30.01
C SER A 562 7.76 30.56 -30.48
N GLU A 563 6.78 31.31 -31.00
CA GLU A 563 6.92 32.73 -31.41
C GLU A 563 7.22 33.68 -30.24
N THR A 564 6.99 33.27 -28.98
CA THR A 564 7.20 34.13 -27.79
C THR A 564 8.41 33.72 -26.96
N LEU A 565 9.30 32.88 -27.47
CA LEU A 565 10.52 32.49 -26.77
C LEU A 565 11.50 33.68 -26.68
N PRO A 566 11.94 34.11 -25.48
CA PRO A 566 12.92 35.19 -25.37
C PRO A 566 14.32 34.72 -25.79
N ASP A 567 15.01 35.53 -26.59
CA ASP A 567 16.45 35.38 -26.88
C ASP A 567 17.34 35.80 -25.70
N THR A 568 16.77 36.39 -24.64
CA THR A 568 17.49 36.86 -23.45
C THR A 568 17.90 35.72 -22.52
N GLU A 569 19.17 35.74 -22.10
CA GLU A 569 19.77 34.78 -21.14
C GLU A 569 19.12 34.83 -19.74
N ASP A 570 18.52 35.98 -19.39
CA ASP A 570 17.72 36.26 -18.18
C ASP A 570 16.29 35.68 -18.20
N ALA A 571 16.02 34.67 -19.02
CA ALA A 571 14.74 33.95 -18.97
C ALA A 571 14.54 33.29 -17.57
N ASP A 572 13.45 33.67 -16.90
CA ASP A 572 13.05 33.15 -15.58
C ASP A 572 12.89 31.61 -15.60
N MET A 573 13.33 30.97 -14.51
CA MET A 573 13.24 29.53 -14.31
C MET A 573 11.80 29.03 -14.36
N THR A 574 10.86 29.75 -13.74
CA THR A 574 9.44 29.36 -13.70
C THR A 574 8.83 29.41 -15.11
N HIS A 575 9.11 30.48 -15.85
CA HIS A 575 8.69 30.67 -17.24
C HIS A 575 9.30 29.63 -18.21
N LEU A 576 10.55 29.19 -18.00
CA LEU A 576 11.17 28.11 -18.77
C LEU A 576 10.54 26.75 -18.44
N ALA A 577 10.34 26.43 -17.16
CA ALA A 577 9.72 25.20 -16.70
C ALA A 577 8.26 25.08 -17.20
N ASP A 578 7.47 26.15 -17.10
CA ASP A 578 6.10 26.20 -17.62
C ASP A 578 6.04 25.96 -19.14
N ARG A 579 6.98 26.51 -19.92
CA ARG A 579 7.05 26.29 -21.37
C ARG A 579 7.40 24.84 -21.73
N LEU A 580 8.36 24.24 -21.03
CA LEU A 580 8.72 22.84 -21.21
C LEU A 580 7.54 21.91 -20.86
N SER A 581 6.90 22.16 -19.71
CA SER A 581 5.74 21.40 -19.22
C SER A 581 4.52 21.55 -20.14
N ALA A 582 4.31 22.73 -20.74
CA ALA A 582 3.27 22.97 -21.72
C ALA A 582 3.52 22.24 -23.05
N LEU A 583 4.75 22.30 -23.58
CA LEU A 583 5.11 21.60 -24.82
C LEU A 583 5.01 20.09 -24.67
N GLN A 584 5.37 19.55 -23.49
CA GLN A 584 5.18 18.15 -23.14
C GLN A 584 3.70 17.72 -23.13
N ASP A 585 2.82 18.52 -22.53
CA ASP A 585 1.38 18.26 -22.57
C ASP A 585 0.85 18.23 -24.01
N LEU A 586 1.23 19.21 -24.86
CA LEU A 586 0.86 19.18 -26.28
C LEU A 586 1.42 17.93 -27.00
N SER A 587 2.68 17.56 -26.77
CA SER A 587 3.29 16.36 -27.37
C SER A 587 2.63 15.05 -26.91
N ALA A 588 2.03 15.02 -25.71
CA ALA A 588 1.24 13.89 -25.22
C ALA A 588 -0.20 13.86 -25.78
N PHE A 589 -0.82 15.03 -26.04
CA PHE A 589 -2.15 15.09 -26.64
C PHE A 589 -2.16 14.80 -28.15
N VAL A 590 -1.06 15.06 -28.87
CA VAL A 590 -0.97 14.79 -30.33
C VAL A 590 -1.18 13.31 -30.67
N PRO A 591 -0.52 12.31 -30.04
CA PRO A 591 -0.79 10.89 -30.27
C PRO A 591 -2.24 10.46 -29.99
N MET A 592 -2.93 11.13 -29.05
CA MET A 592 -4.34 10.82 -28.74
C MET A 592 -5.30 11.17 -29.89
N LEU A 593 -4.93 12.15 -30.73
CA LEU A 593 -5.72 12.62 -31.87
C LEU A 593 -5.22 12.09 -33.23
N LEU A 594 -3.89 12.04 -33.40
CA LEU A 594 -3.22 11.76 -34.67
C LEU A 594 -2.40 10.46 -34.55
N ASN A 595 -1.08 10.60 -34.53
CA ASN A 595 -0.09 9.53 -34.49
C ASN A 595 1.09 9.92 -33.58
N SER A 596 1.87 8.92 -33.21
CA SER A 596 3.02 9.00 -32.30
C SER A 596 4.18 9.82 -32.86
N SER A 597 4.45 9.76 -34.17
CA SER A 597 5.54 10.52 -34.81
C SER A 597 5.34 12.03 -34.76
N SER A 598 4.11 12.51 -34.94
CA SER A 598 3.78 13.93 -34.80
C SER A 598 3.98 14.41 -33.35
N GLY A 599 3.74 13.56 -32.35
CA GLY A 599 4.06 13.86 -30.94
C GLY A 599 5.57 13.93 -30.70
N TYR A 600 6.33 12.98 -31.24
CA TYR A 600 7.80 12.94 -31.15
C TYR A 600 8.48 14.16 -31.78
N LEU A 601 8.04 14.59 -32.97
CA LEU A 601 8.55 15.81 -33.63
C LEU A 601 8.23 17.10 -32.83
N LEU A 602 7.18 17.09 -32.00
CA LEU A 602 6.86 18.19 -31.09
C LEU A 602 7.70 18.14 -29.81
N LEU A 603 7.94 16.94 -29.26
CA LEU A 603 8.85 16.71 -28.13
C LEU A 603 10.28 17.17 -28.44
N ARG A 604 10.78 16.89 -29.66
CA ARG A 604 12.10 17.31 -30.15
C ARG A 604 12.33 18.83 -30.03
N GLN A 605 11.29 19.64 -30.18
CA GLN A 605 11.37 21.10 -30.05
C GLN A 605 11.51 21.56 -28.59
N GLY A 606 11.33 20.68 -27.62
CA GLY A 606 11.59 20.95 -26.20
C GLY A 606 13.07 20.91 -25.82
N VAL A 607 13.94 20.31 -26.63
CA VAL A 607 15.38 20.13 -26.33
C VAL A 607 16.08 21.46 -26.00
N PRO A 608 15.94 22.56 -26.79
CA PRO A 608 16.58 23.84 -26.44
C PRO A 608 16.01 24.46 -25.16
N ILE A 609 14.75 24.19 -24.81
CA ILE A 609 14.11 24.69 -23.59
C ILE A 609 14.60 23.89 -22.38
N PHE A 610 14.69 22.55 -22.49
CA PHE A 610 15.29 21.68 -21.48
C PHE A 610 16.73 22.11 -21.19
N LEU A 611 17.55 22.29 -22.23
CA LEU A 611 18.95 22.70 -22.09
C LEU A 611 19.07 24.09 -21.43
N LYS A 612 18.28 25.09 -21.85
CA LYS A 612 18.22 26.42 -21.21
C LYS A 612 17.74 26.37 -19.75
N LEU A 613 16.88 25.42 -19.38
CA LEU A 613 16.45 25.21 -17.99
C LEU A 613 17.56 24.50 -17.18
N ALA A 614 18.23 23.51 -17.77
CA ALA A 614 19.30 22.75 -17.14
C ALA A 614 20.53 23.62 -16.79
N THR A 615 20.85 24.67 -17.55
CA THR A 615 21.94 25.60 -17.15
C THR A 615 21.67 26.34 -15.84
N LYS A 616 20.41 26.43 -15.40
CA LYS A 616 20.02 27.02 -14.11
C LYS A 616 20.15 26.02 -12.94
N TYR A 617 20.47 24.74 -13.22
CA TYR A 617 20.67 23.68 -12.23
C TYR A 617 22.00 22.95 -12.48
N PRO A 618 23.14 23.46 -11.97
CA PRO A 618 24.47 22.90 -12.26
C PRO A 618 24.64 21.42 -11.92
N GLN A 619 23.90 20.90 -10.93
CA GLN A 619 23.95 19.47 -10.58
C GLN A 619 23.27 18.56 -11.62
N VAL A 620 22.49 19.08 -12.58
CA VAL A 620 21.90 18.24 -13.64
C VAL A 620 22.97 17.84 -14.67
N TRP A 621 24.13 18.49 -14.67
CA TRP A 621 25.24 18.26 -15.58
C TRP A 621 26.37 17.44 -14.95
N THR A 622 26.91 16.49 -15.69
CA THR A 622 28.18 15.84 -15.38
C THR A 622 29.37 16.62 -15.94
N GLN A 623 30.60 16.23 -15.56
CA GLN A 623 31.82 16.84 -16.07
C GLN A 623 31.96 16.69 -17.59
N ASP A 624 31.48 15.57 -18.15
CA ASP A 624 31.50 15.25 -19.58
C ASP A 624 30.31 15.86 -20.36
N SER A 625 29.61 16.83 -19.76
CA SER A 625 28.42 17.48 -20.34
C SER A 625 27.25 16.52 -20.67
N ALA A 626 27.16 15.39 -19.97
CA ALA A 626 25.96 14.55 -19.98
C ALA A 626 24.94 15.03 -18.95
N ILE A 627 23.68 14.65 -19.13
CA ILE A 627 22.59 14.91 -18.18
C ILE A 627 22.54 13.74 -17.18
N SER A 628 22.76 14.03 -15.90
CA SER A 628 22.58 13.06 -14.82
C SER A 628 21.10 12.69 -14.72
N ILE A 629 20.76 11.41 -14.95
CA ILE A 629 19.38 10.94 -14.75
C ILE A 629 19.02 11.03 -13.26
N SER A 630 19.94 10.75 -12.33
CA SER A 630 19.65 10.81 -10.89
C SER A 630 19.25 12.22 -10.44
N HIS A 631 19.87 13.26 -11.00
CA HIS A 631 19.56 14.65 -10.67
C HIS A 631 18.45 15.26 -11.55
N ALA A 632 18.13 14.66 -12.71
CA ALA A 632 17.02 15.09 -13.58
C ALA A 632 15.64 14.51 -13.18
N LEU A 633 15.57 13.30 -12.61
CA LEU A 633 14.31 12.69 -12.13
C LEU A 633 13.88 13.17 -10.72
N ASN A 634 14.48 14.26 -10.21
CA ASN A 634 14.20 14.77 -8.87
C ASN A 634 12.71 15.17 -8.70
N PRO A 635 12.03 14.84 -7.58
CA PRO A 635 10.62 15.18 -7.34
C PRO A 635 10.24 16.65 -7.56
N THR A 636 11.18 17.58 -7.33
CA THR A 636 10.96 19.02 -7.51
C THR A 636 11.03 19.51 -8.96
N ARG A 637 11.37 18.62 -9.91
CA ARG A 637 11.65 18.92 -11.34
C ARG A 637 10.81 18.06 -12.27
N HIS A 638 9.49 18.00 -12.01
CA HIS A 638 8.57 17.10 -12.72
C HIS A 638 8.61 17.24 -14.26
N GLU A 639 8.89 18.44 -14.75
CA GLU A 639 9.07 18.78 -16.16
C GLU A 639 10.38 18.22 -16.73
N MET A 640 11.49 18.22 -15.99
CA MET A 640 12.70 17.49 -16.42
C MET A 640 12.44 15.98 -16.40
N ALA A 641 11.88 15.45 -15.32
CA ALA A 641 11.65 14.03 -15.14
C ALA A 641 10.79 13.43 -16.26
N ARG A 642 9.74 14.15 -16.68
CA ARG A 642 8.88 13.75 -17.80
C ARG A 642 9.57 13.89 -19.16
N PHE A 643 10.49 14.84 -19.34
CA PHE A 643 11.27 14.92 -20.59
C PHE A 643 12.16 13.69 -20.74
N VAL A 644 12.89 13.34 -19.67
CA VAL A 644 13.81 12.19 -19.64
C VAL A 644 13.07 10.88 -19.92
N LEU A 645 11.92 10.65 -19.28
CA LEU A 645 11.07 9.49 -19.59
C LEU A 645 10.66 9.45 -21.06
N LEU A 646 10.17 10.56 -21.61
CA LEU A 646 9.67 10.60 -22.99
C LEU A 646 10.78 10.43 -24.03
N ASP A 647 11.98 10.97 -23.79
CA ASP A 647 13.14 10.83 -24.69
C ASP A 647 13.66 9.38 -24.71
N ILE A 648 13.94 8.78 -23.54
CA ILE A 648 14.44 7.40 -23.44
C ILE A 648 13.46 6.41 -24.07
N ILE A 649 12.15 6.54 -23.77
CA ILE A 649 11.12 5.67 -24.36
C ILE A 649 10.98 5.92 -25.85
N SER A 650 11.05 7.16 -26.34
CA SER A 650 11.00 7.45 -27.78
C SER A 650 12.20 6.89 -28.53
N SER A 651 13.42 7.02 -27.97
CA SER A 651 14.65 6.45 -28.54
C SER A 651 14.56 4.93 -28.67
N LEU A 652 14.01 4.22 -27.68
CA LEU A 652 13.75 2.79 -27.76
C LEU A 652 12.70 2.48 -28.84
N VAL A 653 11.55 3.15 -28.76
CA VAL A 653 10.34 2.81 -29.53
C VAL A 653 10.49 3.14 -31.01
N PHE A 654 11.07 4.29 -31.37
CA PHE A 654 11.42 4.62 -32.74
C PHE A 654 12.81 4.09 -33.15
N GLY A 655 13.61 3.58 -32.21
CA GLY A 655 14.96 3.09 -32.46
C GLY A 655 15.98 4.17 -32.82
N THR A 656 15.69 5.44 -32.53
CA THR A 656 16.56 6.60 -32.77
C THR A 656 17.60 6.78 -31.66
N VAL A 657 18.59 7.64 -31.88
CA VAL A 657 19.40 8.19 -30.78
C VAL A 657 18.49 9.00 -29.83
N PRO A 658 18.72 9.00 -28.50
CA PRO A 658 18.10 9.98 -27.60
C PRO A 658 18.45 11.42 -28.01
N PHE A 659 17.60 12.38 -27.67
CA PHE A 659 17.89 13.80 -27.90
C PHE A 659 18.98 14.35 -26.96
N LEU A 660 19.13 13.77 -25.77
CA LEU A 660 20.10 14.17 -24.76
C LEU A 660 21.08 13.04 -24.46
N ASN A 661 22.36 13.38 -24.25
CA ASN A 661 23.32 12.43 -23.71
C ASN A 661 23.04 12.24 -22.21
N TYR A 662 22.95 10.99 -21.76
CA TYR A 662 22.57 10.64 -20.39
C TYR A 662 23.68 9.93 -19.63
N ASP A 663 23.97 10.42 -18.43
CA ASP A 663 24.68 9.64 -17.43
C ASP A 663 23.68 8.72 -16.71
N THR A 664 24.03 7.44 -16.69
CA THR A 664 23.22 6.32 -16.17
C THR A 664 23.79 5.73 -14.88
N THR A 665 24.77 6.40 -14.26
CA THR A 665 25.18 6.09 -12.90
C THR A 665 24.02 6.31 -11.92
N LEU A 666 24.01 5.50 -10.86
CA LEU A 666 23.05 5.56 -9.77
C LEU A 666 23.80 5.21 -8.49
N HIS A 667 23.63 6.04 -7.46
CA HIS A 667 24.04 5.67 -6.11
C HIS A 667 22.91 4.92 -5.40
N GLU A 668 23.23 3.90 -4.60
CA GLU A 668 22.23 3.09 -3.88
C GLU A 668 21.37 3.97 -2.96
N ASP A 669 21.99 4.95 -2.29
CA ASP A 669 21.34 6.00 -1.49
C ASP A 669 20.23 6.75 -2.26
N GLU A 670 20.39 7.00 -3.55
CA GLU A 670 19.40 7.72 -4.37
C GLU A 670 18.19 6.83 -4.73
N LEU A 671 18.39 5.52 -4.80
CA LEU A 671 17.33 4.55 -5.05
C LEU A 671 16.52 4.29 -3.77
N GLU A 672 17.16 4.25 -2.59
CA GLU A 672 16.48 4.12 -1.30
C GLU A 672 15.70 5.39 -0.89
N ASN A 673 16.21 6.59 -1.20
CA ASN A 673 15.57 7.86 -0.81
C ASN A 673 14.35 8.27 -1.66
N GLY A 674 13.82 7.38 -2.51
CA GLY A 674 12.50 7.55 -3.12
C GLY A 674 12.45 8.53 -4.29
N MET A 675 13.37 8.39 -5.25
CA MET A 675 13.25 8.96 -6.59
C MET A 675 11.84 8.70 -7.17
N ASP A 676 11.17 9.76 -7.65
CA ASP A 676 9.71 9.87 -7.47
C ASP A 676 8.90 8.75 -8.14
N GLY A 677 8.12 8.05 -7.31
CA GLY A 677 7.15 7.06 -7.75
C GLY A 677 6.07 7.61 -8.68
N PHE A 678 5.93 8.93 -8.88
CA PHE A 678 5.02 9.52 -9.86
C PHE A 678 5.13 8.88 -11.26
N LEU A 679 6.34 8.62 -11.77
CA LEU A 679 6.51 8.03 -13.10
C LEU A 679 6.03 6.58 -13.16
N GLU A 680 6.30 5.78 -12.12
CA GLU A 680 5.77 4.42 -12.03
C GLU A 680 4.23 4.43 -11.85
N ARG A 681 3.71 5.29 -10.96
CA ARG A 681 2.27 5.44 -10.70
C ARG A 681 1.48 5.91 -11.92
N MET A 682 2.09 6.66 -12.85
CA MET A 682 1.46 7.05 -14.13
C MET A 682 1.68 6.04 -15.25
N TYR A 683 2.91 5.53 -15.44
CA TYR A 683 3.32 4.89 -16.69
C TYR A 683 3.74 3.43 -16.51
N SER A 684 3.64 2.85 -15.31
CA SER A 684 4.05 1.50 -14.90
C SER A 684 5.54 1.16 -14.98
N CYS A 685 6.35 1.97 -15.69
CA CYS A 685 7.79 1.80 -15.82
C CYS A 685 8.50 2.14 -14.48
N PRO A 686 9.24 1.20 -13.86
CA PRO A 686 10.08 1.48 -12.69
C PRO A 686 11.28 2.37 -13.05
N VAL A 687 11.72 3.22 -12.13
CA VAL A 687 12.86 4.14 -12.34
C VAL A 687 14.16 3.39 -12.69
N ILE A 688 14.45 2.26 -12.03
CA ILE A 688 15.63 1.44 -12.35
C ILE A 688 15.57 0.91 -13.79
N ILE A 689 14.40 0.46 -14.26
CA ILE A 689 14.24 -0.01 -15.64
C ILE A 689 14.43 1.16 -16.61
N LEU A 690 13.88 2.35 -16.33
CA LEU A 690 14.08 3.53 -17.17
C LEU A 690 15.57 3.88 -17.37
N VAL A 691 16.37 3.85 -16.30
CA VAL A 691 17.83 4.11 -16.35
C VAL A 691 18.56 3.03 -17.16
N LEU A 692 18.17 1.77 -16.99
CA LEU A 692 18.74 0.66 -17.77
C LEU A 692 18.38 0.77 -19.26
N LEU A 693 17.16 1.18 -19.61
CA LEU A 693 16.78 1.46 -21.00
C LEU A 693 17.60 2.59 -21.61
N ALA A 694 17.94 3.63 -20.84
CA ALA A 694 18.86 4.68 -21.30
C ALA A 694 20.26 4.12 -21.61
N ARG A 695 20.81 3.27 -20.72
CA ARG A 695 22.12 2.63 -20.91
C ARG A 695 22.13 1.70 -22.12
N ILE A 696 21.07 0.90 -22.31
CA ILE A 696 20.90 0.01 -23.47
C ILE A 696 20.77 0.84 -24.77
N ASN A 697 20.05 1.96 -24.76
CA ASN A 697 20.00 2.89 -25.90
C ASN A 697 21.40 3.42 -26.24
N SER A 698 22.13 3.97 -25.27
CA SER A 698 23.48 4.50 -25.49
C SER A 698 24.46 3.43 -25.99
N ALA A 699 24.47 2.24 -25.38
CA ALA A 699 25.33 1.12 -25.79
C ALA A 699 24.96 0.58 -27.19
N ARG A 700 23.66 0.56 -27.54
CA ARG A 700 23.21 0.24 -28.90
C ARG A 700 23.74 1.25 -29.91
N ILE A 701 23.69 2.55 -29.61
CA ILE A 701 24.21 3.58 -30.53
C ILE A 701 25.73 3.46 -30.68
N ALA A 702 26.49 3.27 -29.59
CA ALA A 702 27.94 3.04 -29.64
C ALA A 702 28.31 1.84 -30.52
N ARG A 703 27.61 0.70 -30.35
CA ARG A 703 27.75 -0.50 -31.19
C ARG A 703 27.51 -0.21 -32.67
N ILE A 704 26.52 0.62 -33.01
CA ILE A 704 26.20 1.00 -34.40
C ILE A 704 27.26 1.96 -34.98
N THR A 705 27.82 2.87 -34.16
CA THR A 705 28.87 3.81 -34.60
C THR A 705 30.28 3.20 -34.63
N ASN A 706 30.44 1.93 -34.23
CA ASN A 706 31.74 1.26 -34.01
C ASN A 706 32.61 1.99 -32.97
N GLN A 707 31.98 2.61 -31.98
CA GLN A 707 32.61 2.97 -30.70
C GLN A 707 32.51 1.78 -29.75
N ASP A 708 33.30 1.79 -28.67
CA ASP A 708 33.67 0.58 -27.93
C ASP A 708 32.49 -0.36 -27.59
N CYS A 709 32.69 -1.65 -27.90
CA CYS A 709 31.71 -2.69 -27.61
C CYS A 709 31.52 -2.80 -26.09
N PRO A 710 30.28 -2.88 -25.57
CA PRO A 710 30.03 -3.00 -24.13
C PRO A 710 30.75 -4.22 -23.55
N ASP A 711 31.32 -4.06 -22.36
CA ASP A 711 32.08 -5.11 -21.70
C ASP A 711 31.15 -6.20 -21.17
N SER A 712 31.65 -7.43 -21.02
CA SER A 712 30.86 -8.53 -20.46
C SER A 712 30.40 -8.27 -19.02
N GLY A 713 31.10 -7.38 -18.30
CA GLY A 713 30.70 -6.88 -16.99
C GLY A 713 29.47 -5.97 -17.01
N ASP A 714 29.28 -5.15 -18.06
CA ASP A 714 28.10 -4.29 -18.19
C ASP A 714 26.82 -5.12 -18.29
N ILE A 715 26.88 -6.23 -19.04
CA ILE A 715 25.74 -7.14 -19.25
C ILE A 715 25.36 -7.80 -17.92
N GLN A 716 26.35 -8.30 -17.16
CA GLN A 716 26.12 -8.94 -15.86
C GLN A 716 25.62 -7.95 -14.78
N ASP A 717 26.09 -6.71 -14.82
CA ASP A 717 25.57 -5.61 -13.97
C ASP A 717 24.10 -5.29 -14.31
N ILE A 718 23.73 -5.23 -15.59
CA ILE A 718 22.33 -5.05 -16.02
C ILE A 718 21.47 -6.25 -15.60
N GLU A 719 21.89 -7.49 -15.90
CA GLU A 719 21.18 -8.72 -15.51
C GLU A 719 20.95 -8.77 -13.99
N SER A 720 21.98 -8.53 -13.18
CA SER A 720 21.87 -8.56 -11.72
C SER A 720 20.96 -7.46 -11.18
N ARG A 721 21.01 -6.23 -11.69
CA ARG A 721 20.08 -5.15 -11.30
C ARG A 721 18.63 -5.48 -11.64
N VAL A 722 18.36 -6.08 -12.80
CA VAL A 722 17.00 -6.47 -13.22
C VAL A 722 16.48 -7.68 -12.42
N MET A 723 17.35 -8.59 -11.99
CA MET A 723 16.99 -9.75 -11.16
C MET A 723 16.85 -9.42 -9.67
N ASN A 724 17.62 -8.46 -9.15
CA ASN A 724 17.56 -8.01 -7.75
C ASN A 724 16.46 -6.96 -7.49
N TRP A 725 15.98 -6.27 -8.53
CA TRP A 725 14.84 -5.37 -8.41
C TRP A 725 13.55 -6.15 -8.08
N ASN A 726 12.80 -5.64 -7.11
CA ASN A 726 11.53 -6.20 -6.69
C ASN A 726 10.36 -5.26 -7.07
N PRO A 727 9.23 -5.79 -7.61
CA PRO A 727 8.06 -4.98 -7.90
C PRO A 727 7.48 -4.38 -6.63
N THR A 728 6.97 -3.14 -6.72
CA THR A 728 6.38 -2.47 -5.56
C THR A 728 5.00 -3.06 -5.29
N ILE A 729 4.76 -3.56 -4.08
CA ILE A 729 3.51 -4.21 -3.67
C ILE A 729 2.70 -3.24 -2.81
N ASP A 730 1.48 -2.92 -3.24
CA ASP A 730 0.51 -2.18 -2.44
C ASP A 730 -0.59 -3.14 -1.96
N TYR A 731 -0.73 -3.29 -0.65
CA TYR A 731 -1.66 -4.22 -0.02
C TYR A 731 -3.05 -3.61 0.20
N THR A 732 -3.32 -2.45 -0.44
CA THR A 732 -4.65 -1.83 -0.50
C THR A 732 -5.38 -2.10 -1.81
N ASP A 733 -4.69 -2.57 -2.85
CA ASP A 733 -5.28 -3.01 -4.13
C ASP A 733 -6.17 -4.27 -3.94
N GLU A 734 -7.21 -4.44 -4.76
CA GLU A 734 -7.95 -5.70 -4.80
C GLU A 734 -7.07 -6.84 -5.34
N PRO A 735 -7.24 -8.11 -4.91
CA PRO A 735 -6.32 -9.20 -5.28
C PRO A 735 -6.15 -9.40 -6.79
N ALA A 736 -7.21 -9.20 -7.59
CA ALA A 736 -7.15 -9.29 -9.05
C ALA A 736 -6.35 -8.13 -9.67
N GLU A 737 -6.55 -6.90 -9.17
CA GLU A 737 -5.74 -5.76 -9.59
C GLU A 737 -4.27 -5.94 -9.20
N LEU A 738 -3.99 -6.40 -7.98
CA LEU A 738 -2.63 -6.66 -7.52
C LEU A 738 -1.90 -7.68 -8.42
N VAL A 739 -2.57 -8.79 -8.76
CA VAL A 739 -2.01 -9.78 -9.70
C VAL A 739 -1.77 -9.17 -11.09
N ALA A 740 -2.69 -8.35 -11.61
CA ALA A 740 -2.51 -7.67 -12.90
C ALA A 740 -1.37 -6.63 -12.86
N ARG A 741 -1.23 -5.87 -11.77
CA ARG A 741 -0.13 -4.91 -11.55
C ARG A 741 1.22 -5.62 -11.52
N LEU A 742 1.31 -6.73 -10.78
CA LEU A 742 2.50 -7.58 -10.74
C LEU A 742 2.81 -8.17 -12.12
N ALA A 743 1.80 -8.60 -12.89
CA ALA A 743 1.99 -9.08 -14.25
C ALA A 743 2.54 -7.98 -15.19
N VAL A 744 2.06 -6.74 -15.12
CA VAL A 744 2.65 -5.60 -15.88
C VAL A 744 4.10 -5.35 -15.48
N GLN A 745 4.40 -5.34 -14.18
CA GLN A 745 5.76 -5.08 -13.67
C GLN A 745 6.75 -6.20 -14.02
N GLU A 746 6.31 -7.46 -13.96
CA GLU A 746 7.08 -8.60 -14.46
C GLU A 746 7.26 -8.53 -16.00
N CYS A 747 6.23 -8.13 -16.76
CA CYS A 747 6.39 -7.90 -18.20
C CYS A 747 7.48 -6.86 -18.52
N TRP A 748 7.57 -5.77 -17.76
CA TRP A 748 8.69 -4.81 -17.89
C TRP A 748 10.05 -5.44 -17.60
N ARG A 749 10.16 -6.23 -16.52
CA ARG A 749 11.40 -6.91 -16.13
C ARG A 749 11.92 -7.82 -17.24
N GLN A 750 11.05 -8.64 -17.81
CA GLN A 750 11.37 -9.59 -18.87
C GLN A 750 11.64 -8.90 -20.21
N ALA A 751 10.92 -7.82 -20.53
CA ALA A 751 11.17 -7.00 -21.71
C ALA A 751 12.52 -6.25 -21.66
N ALA A 752 12.92 -5.75 -20.48
CA ALA A 752 14.21 -5.09 -20.31
C ALA A 752 15.39 -6.04 -20.62
N LEU A 753 15.33 -7.29 -20.15
CA LEU A 753 16.31 -8.33 -20.51
C LEU A 753 16.33 -8.63 -22.02
N ALA A 754 15.16 -8.72 -22.65
CA ALA A 754 15.06 -8.98 -24.09
C ALA A 754 15.68 -7.83 -24.91
N TYR A 755 15.47 -6.57 -24.51
CA TYR A 755 16.08 -5.41 -25.16
C TYR A 755 17.59 -5.31 -24.88
N THR A 756 18.06 -5.75 -23.71
CA THR A 756 19.51 -5.85 -23.42
C THR A 756 20.18 -6.79 -24.44
N TYR A 757 19.65 -7.99 -24.62
CA TYR A 757 20.23 -8.95 -25.56
C TYR A 757 20.13 -8.50 -27.03
N MET A 758 18.99 -7.97 -27.47
CA MET A 758 18.81 -7.59 -28.88
C MET A 758 19.41 -6.23 -29.26
N GLY A 759 19.29 -5.23 -28.39
CA GLY A 759 19.73 -3.86 -28.65
C GLY A 759 21.21 -3.65 -28.35
N MET A 760 21.63 -4.00 -27.14
CA MET A 760 23.00 -3.80 -26.67
C MET A 760 23.93 -4.93 -27.11
N CYS A 761 23.58 -6.20 -26.88
CA CYS A 761 24.42 -7.33 -27.31
C CYS A 761 24.30 -7.68 -28.81
N GLY A 762 23.30 -7.14 -29.51
CA GLY A 762 23.08 -7.37 -30.95
C GLY A 762 22.61 -8.79 -31.32
N VAL A 763 22.13 -9.57 -30.35
CA VAL A 763 21.72 -10.97 -30.54
C VAL A 763 20.37 -11.04 -31.27
N ASP A 764 20.23 -12.00 -32.19
CA ASP A 764 18.99 -12.21 -32.92
C ASP A 764 17.92 -12.97 -32.11
N SER A 765 16.67 -12.90 -32.56
CA SER A 765 15.52 -13.46 -31.85
C SER A 765 15.47 -14.98 -31.74
N ALA A 766 16.42 -15.74 -32.30
CA ALA A 766 16.50 -17.19 -32.14
C ALA A 766 17.13 -17.67 -30.83
N ASP A 767 17.84 -16.80 -30.09
CA ASP A 767 18.42 -17.15 -28.78
C ASP A 767 17.33 -17.70 -27.83
N GLU A 768 17.63 -18.84 -27.19
CA GLU A 768 16.68 -19.55 -26.33
C GLU A 768 16.23 -18.70 -25.13
N ARG A 769 17.11 -17.82 -24.61
CA ARG A 769 16.78 -16.86 -23.55
C ARG A 769 15.73 -15.87 -24.06
N ILE A 770 15.95 -15.29 -25.23
CA ILE A 770 14.98 -14.36 -25.85
C ILE A 770 13.64 -15.07 -26.08
N GLN A 771 13.64 -16.29 -26.63
CA GLN A 771 12.38 -17.04 -26.82
C GLN A 771 11.70 -17.44 -25.49
N HIS A 772 12.44 -17.62 -24.40
CA HIS A 772 11.87 -17.79 -23.06
C HIS A 772 11.19 -16.51 -22.56
N LEU A 773 11.88 -15.36 -22.63
CA LEU A 773 11.36 -14.04 -22.25
C LEU A 773 10.09 -13.67 -23.03
N VAL A 774 10.09 -13.86 -24.35
CA VAL A 774 8.91 -13.66 -25.21
C VAL A 774 7.74 -14.55 -24.77
N SER A 775 8.02 -15.81 -24.41
CA SER A 775 6.99 -16.74 -23.95
C SER A 775 6.40 -16.31 -22.60
N GLN A 776 7.24 -15.85 -21.66
CA GLN A 776 6.80 -15.34 -20.36
C GLN A 776 5.94 -14.08 -20.51
N VAL A 777 6.39 -13.08 -21.26
CA VAL A 777 5.60 -11.85 -21.48
C VAL A 777 4.28 -12.15 -22.18
N ALA A 778 4.25 -13.05 -23.17
CA ALA A 778 2.99 -13.45 -23.82
C ALA A 778 2.04 -14.19 -22.85
N GLN A 779 2.54 -14.97 -21.90
CA GLN A 779 1.73 -15.63 -20.87
C GLN A 779 1.20 -14.62 -19.84
N LEU A 780 2.06 -13.78 -19.28
CA LEU A 780 1.71 -12.75 -18.29
C LEU A 780 0.73 -11.72 -18.86
N ALA A 781 0.96 -11.26 -20.09
CA ALA A 781 0.02 -10.40 -20.80
C ALA A 781 -1.34 -11.09 -20.98
N SER A 782 -1.40 -12.41 -21.12
CA SER A 782 -2.66 -13.15 -21.29
C SER A 782 -3.50 -13.28 -20.02
N THR A 783 -2.94 -13.08 -18.81
CA THR A 783 -3.73 -13.08 -17.56
C THR A 783 -4.47 -11.76 -17.34
N ILE A 784 -4.04 -10.67 -17.98
CA ILE A 784 -4.74 -9.38 -17.95
C ILE A 784 -5.88 -9.41 -18.96
N GLU A 785 -7.10 -9.15 -18.48
CA GLU A 785 -8.32 -9.16 -19.28
C GLU A 785 -8.32 -8.11 -20.40
N ALA A 786 -9.18 -8.32 -21.40
CA ALA A 786 -9.34 -7.40 -22.53
C ALA A 786 -10.22 -6.20 -22.14
N GLY A 787 -9.74 -4.99 -22.37
CA GLY A 787 -10.44 -3.75 -22.00
C GLY A 787 -10.26 -3.33 -20.53
N ALA A 788 -9.51 -4.07 -19.72
CA ALA A 788 -9.12 -3.65 -18.38
C ALA A 788 -8.21 -2.41 -18.44
N PRO A 789 -8.30 -1.42 -17.53
CA PRO A 789 -7.49 -0.19 -17.58
C PRO A 789 -5.98 -0.43 -17.64
N LEU A 790 -5.51 -1.48 -16.95
CA LEU A 790 -4.12 -1.91 -16.91
C LEU A 790 -3.61 -2.49 -18.26
N GLU A 791 -4.49 -2.87 -19.19
CA GLU A 791 -4.09 -3.45 -20.48
C GLU A 791 -3.26 -2.47 -21.33
N ALA A 792 -3.56 -1.17 -21.28
CA ALA A 792 -2.81 -0.14 -22.00
C ALA A 792 -1.35 0.01 -21.53
N HIS A 793 -1.04 -0.40 -20.30
CA HIS A 793 0.31 -0.31 -19.72
C HIS A 793 1.25 -1.42 -20.25
N LEU A 794 0.71 -2.46 -20.88
CA LEU A 794 1.48 -3.51 -21.54
C LEU A 794 2.14 -3.08 -22.87
N PHE A 795 1.85 -1.86 -23.37
CA PHE A 795 2.33 -1.37 -24.67
C PHE A 795 3.85 -1.56 -24.89
N ILE A 796 4.70 -0.95 -24.05
CA ILE A 796 6.15 -0.98 -24.24
C ILE A 796 6.70 -2.41 -24.09
N PRO A 797 6.37 -3.18 -23.03
CA PRO A 797 6.77 -4.58 -22.95
C PRO A 797 6.37 -5.41 -24.16
N CYS A 798 5.11 -5.29 -24.63
CA CYS A 798 4.61 -6.07 -25.76
C CYS A 798 5.21 -5.67 -27.11
N LEU A 799 5.65 -4.42 -27.27
CA LEU A 799 6.39 -3.99 -28.45
C LEU A 799 7.78 -4.65 -28.48
N ILE A 800 8.51 -4.60 -27.37
CA ILE A 800 9.87 -5.17 -27.26
C ILE A 800 9.87 -6.67 -27.56
N VAL A 801 9.02 -7.46 -26.89
CA VAL A 801 8.92 -8.91 -27.20
C VAL A 801 8.18 -9.18 -28.51
N GLY A 802 7.46 -8.20 -29.06
CA GLY A 802 6.83 -8.26 -30.37
C GLY A 802 7.84 -8.28 -31.51
N VAL A 803 8.93 -7.52 -31.39
CA VAL A 803 10.11 -7.61 -32.28
C VAL A 803 10.69 -9.02 -32.26
N ALA A 804 10.84 -9.59 -31.07
CA ALA A 804 11.38 -10.94 -30.86
C ALA A 804 10.38 -12.09 -31.12
N ALA A 805 9.13 -11.81 -31.52
CA ALA A 805 8.08 -12.81 -31.62
C ALA A 805 8.23 -13.67 -32.89
N ARG A 806 8.81 -14.87 -32.74
CA ARG A 806 8.95 -15.86 -33.83
C ARG A 806 7.72 -16.77 -34.00
N LYS A 807 6.89 -16.94 -32.98
CA LYS A 807 5.70 -17.82 -33.00
C LYS A 807 4.42 -17.01 -33.22
N GLU A 808 3.59 -17.42 -34.19
CA GLU A 808 2.37 -16.69 -34.55
C GLU A 808 1.37 -16.55 -33.39
N LYS A 809 1.27 -17.58 -32.52
CA LYS A 809 0.48 -17.49 -31.28
C LYS A 809 0.92 -16.31 -30.39
N HIS A 810 2.22 -16.01 -30.32
CA HIS A 810 2.73 -14.89 -29.53
C HIS A 810 2.47 -13.56 -30.25
N ARG A 811 2.71 -13.49 -31.57
CA ARG A 811 2.40 -12.32 -32.41
C ARG A 811 0.94 -11.87 -32.23
N ALA A 812 0.00 -12.80 -32.33
CA ALA A 812 -1.43 -12.53 -32.15
C ALA A 812 -1.78 -11.98 -30.75
N ILE A 813 -1.20 -12.54 -29.67
CA ILE A 813 -1.41 -12.05 -28.30
C ILE A 813 -0.85 -10.63 -28.14
N LEU A 814 0.39 -10.40 -28.58
CA LEU A 814 1.09 -9.14 -28.42
C LEU A 814 0.43 -8.03 -29.25
N ARG A 815 0.04 -8.32 -30.51
CA ARG A 815 -0.76 -7.42 -31.36
C ARG A 815 -2.03 -6.94 -30.67
N ARG A 816 -2.77 -7.85 -30.02
CA ARG A 816 -4.00 -7.51 -29.27
C ARG A 816 -3.72 -6.51 -28.15
N LYS A 817 -2.60 -6.66 -27.44
CA LYS A 817 -2.20 -5.73 -26.36
C LYS A 817 -1.73 -4.37 -26.86
N LEU A 818 -1.06 -4.32 -28.01
CA LEU A 818 -0.70 -3.05 -28.65
C LEU A 818 -1.93 -2.23 -29.06
N LEU A 819 -3.04 -2.89 -29.48
CA LEU A 819 -4.32 -2.23 -29.79
C LEU A 819 -5.00 -1.59 -28.57
N ALA A 820 -4.70 -2.01 -27.34
CA ALA A 820 -5.30 -1.42 -26.13
C ALA A 820 -4.77 0.01 -25.86
N SER A 821 -3.54 0.33 -26.29
CA SER A 821 -2.99 1.68 -26.25
C SER A 821 -3.41 2.46 -27.51
N GLN A 822 -4.66 2.93 -27.53
CA GLN A 822 -5.22 3.71 -28.65
C GLN A 822 -5.97 4.95 -28.18
N ASN A 823 -5.81 6.05 -28.92
CA ASN A 823 -6.52 7.31 -28.73
C ASN A 823 -6.44 7.82 -27.27
N VAL A 824 -7.54 7.77 -26.50
CA VAL A 824 -7.54 8.18 -25.07
C VAL A 824 -6.71 7.27 -24.16
N ASP A 825 -6.37 6.06 -24.63
CA ASP A 825 -5.53 5.11 -23.90
C ASP A 825 -4.04 5.15 -24.26
N ALA A 826 -3.63 6.08 -25.13
CA ALA A 826 -2.22 6.39 -25.34
C ALA A 826 -1.61 7.05 -24.08
N ARG A 827 -0.84 6.30 -23.29
CA ARG A 827 -0.22 6.78 -22.04
C ARG A 827 1.03 7.63 -22.27
N LEU A 828 1.86 7.26 -23.25
CA LEU A 828 3.11 7.96 -23.63
C LEU A 828 3.14 8.17 -25.15
N LEU A 829 2.95 7.08 -25.89
CA LEU A 829 2.75 7.02 -27.33
C LEU A 829 1.54 6.11 -27.58
N LYS A 830 1.01 6.13 -28.80
CA LYS A 830 -0.17 5.37 -29.22
C LYS A 830 0.28 4.03 -29.82
N GLY A 831 0.10 2.95 -29.06
CA GLY A 831 0.61 1.62 -29.37
C GLY A 831 0.09 1.01 -30.67
N SER A 832 -1.11 1.41 -31.12
CA SER A 832 -1.64 1.00 -32.43
C SER A 832 -0.76 1.41 -33.60
N ASP A 833 0.01 2.51 -33.48
CA ASP A 833 0.83 3.05 -34.58
C ASP A 833 2.05 2.18 -34.89
N PHE A 834 2.44 1.29 -33.96
CA PHE A 834 3.58 0.38 -34.09
C PHE A 834 3.17 -1.00 -34.64
N ILE A 835 1.86 -1.24 -34.82
CA ILE A 835 1.36 -2.49 -35.41
C ILE A 835 1.74 -2.60 -36.90
N PRO A 836 1.62 -1.55 -37.75
CA PRO A 836 2.14 -1.58 -39.11
C PRO A 836 3.65 -1.86 -39.19
N VAL A 837 4.43 -1.37 -38.21
CA VAL A 837 5.88 -1.63 -38.10
C VAL A 837 6.15 -3.12 -37.87
N LEU A 838 5.43 -3.71 -36.91
CA LEU A 838 5.53 -5.15 -36.63
C LEU A 838 4.97 -6.00 -37.76
N ASP A 839 3.92 -5.57 -38.46
CA ASP A 839 3.41 -6.27 -39.66
C ASP A 839 4.47 -6.32 -40.77
N HIS A 840 5.15 -5.20 -41.04
CA HIS A 840 6.25 -5.17 -42.01
C HIS A 840 7.41 -6.09 -41.59
N LEU A 841 7.75 -6.13 -40.30
CA LEU A 841 8.76 -7.04 -39.77
C LEU A 841 8.33 -8.52 -39.91
N TRP A 842 7.12 -8.85 -39.45
CA TRP A 842 6.59 -10.23 -39.35
C TRP A 842 6.25 -10.89 -40.68
N HIS A 843 5.91 -10.10 -41.71
CA HIS A 843 5.65 -10.58 -43.08
C HIS A 843 6.84 -10.35 -44.03
N GLY A 844 7.81 -9.52 -43.62
CA GLY A 844 9.08 -9.30 -44.31
C GLY A 844 10.17 -10.23 -43.78
N VAL A 845 11.20 -9.67 -43.16
CA VAL A 845 12.41 -10.41 -42.75
C VAL A 845 12.20 -11.44 -41.62
N ALA A 846 11.11 -11.35 -40.85
CA ALA A 846 10.70 -12.39 -39.89
C ALA A 846 9.58 -13.31 -40.41
N ALA A 847 9.36 -13.39 -41.73
CA ALA A 847 8.43 -14.33 -42.34
C ALA A 847 8.73 -15.78 -41.91
N GLY A 848 7.71 -16.64 -41.83
CA GLY A 848 7.85 -18.02 -41.35
C GLY A 848 8.27 -18.18 -39.88
N GLY A 849 8.57 -17.09 -39.18
CA GLY A 849 9.24 -17.12 -37.88
C GLY A 849 10.76 -17.13 -37.97
N ASP A 850 11.35 -16.62 -39.06
CA ASP A 850 12.80 -16.47 -39.21
C ASP A 850 13.41 -15.49 -38.16
N PRO A 851 14.72 -15.60 -37.85
CA PRO A 851 15.37 -14.78 -36.83
C PRO A 851 15.57 -13.34 -37.28
N VAL A 852 15.45 -12.39 -36.35
CA VAL A 852 15.65 -10.96 -36.59
C VAL A 852 16.38 -10.29 -35.43
N THR A 853 17.15 -9.25 -35.75
CA THR A 853 17.83 -8.36 -34.78
C THR A 853 16.93 -7.16 -34.42
N TRP A 854 17.41 -6.28 -33.53
CA TRP A 854 16.72 -5.01 -33.29
C TRP A 854 16.82 -4.04 -34.47
N GLU A 855 17.86 -4.13 -35.31
CA GLU A 855 18.03 -3.22 -36.44
C GLU A 855 17.06 -3.53 -37.59
N ASP A 856 16.60 -4.78 -37.71
CA ASP A 856 15.53 -5.20 -38.62
C ASP A 856 14.18 -4.56 -38.28
N TYR A 857 13.88 -4.42 -36.98
CA TYR A 857 12.75 -3.64 -36.49
C TYR A 857 12.89 -2.16 -36.84
N VAL A 858 14.07 -1.57 -36.64
CA VAL A 858 14.30 -0.15 -36.93
C VAL A 858 14.25 0.13 -38.43
N THR A 859 14.72 -0.79 -39.28
CA THR A 859 14.54 -0.75 -40.74
C THR A 859 13.06 -0.80 -41.10
N SER A 860 12.30 -1.71 -40.49
CA SER A 860 10.83 -1.80 -40.67
C SER A 860 10.10 -0.53 -40.19
N ARG A 861 10.61 0.13 -39.13
CA ARG A 861 10.09 1.40 -38.63
C ARG A 861 10.34 2.51 -39.64
N TYR A 862 11.55 2.66 -40.17
CA TYR A 862 11.82 3.65 -41.22
C TYR A 862 10.97 3.45 -42.48
N ALA A 863 10.72 2.19 -42.86
CA ALA A 863 9.91 1.85 -44.05
C ALA A 863 8.41 2.17 -43.90
N THR A 864 7.85 2.06 -42.69
CA THR A 864 6.40 2.21 -42.44
C THR A 864 6.02 3.51 -41.72
N MET A 865 6.95 4.08 -40.96
CA MET A 865 6.78 5.26 -40.12
C MET A 865 8.04 6.14 -40.21
N PRO A 866 8.26 6.81 -41.36
CA PRO A 866 9.35 7.75 -41.54
C PRO A 866 9.21 8.92 -40.56
N ILE A 867 10.36 9.38 -40.06
CA ILE A 867 10.51 10.53 -39.17
C ILE A 867 11.78 11.23 -39.61
N ASP A 868 11.70 12.54 -39.87
CA ASP A 868 12.86 13.34 -40.26
C ASP A 868 13.87 13.41 -39.09
N ALA A 869 15.11 13.04 -39.39
CA ALA A 869 16.20 12.82 -38.44
C ALA A 869 16.77 14.11 -37.83
#